data_AF-A0A4U0UF48-F1
#
_entry.id   AF-A0A4U0UF48-F1
#
_cell.length_a   1.000
_cell.length_b   1.000
_cell.length_c   1.000
_cell.angle_alpha   90.00
_cell.angle_beta   90.00
_cell.angle_gamma   90.00
#
_symmetry.space_group_name_H-M   'P 1'
#
loop_
_entity.id
_entity.type
_entity.pdbx_description
1 polymer ?
#
loop_
_entity_poly.entity_id
_entity_poly.type
_entity_poly.pdbx_seq_one_letter_code
_entity_poly.pdbx_strand_id
1 'polypeptide(L)'
;MSAKTEALEQWLRDNGGYLHPNVRISLNPEAGLHWRATAPLYPGTQVSTVPHSLALSYLNALVDDSYPVFARRREDFGGVENIGFFYLMTQYLITEKSFWKPYLESLPTPQDEFTMPLWFDDAADLLWLEGTDAMHTNLGRKAIYEEYHRLGLRIFSEAGMDTRPYTWDLFRWAVSITTSRSFSSRAISPQESRYWTTYKTNPQGRRQTVLLDMSQAPSDDLHFPVLFPIQDVPNTSHQSHVDWTFDPGRFSIAVGDYIEAGEQVFNNYGSKGNDELLIGYGFCVQDNPHDSIILTLKPPPQDLQKTLRSTHSGYFTTSGEWNSEHVTFRLKQPMDMPSGKQIFIALPEALLDLLICILRHERGLPFKVYDRPLEYVLEDNEGRRFLPFLAKMIVTSLAPKLAKIQTVELPTEPQSHKQRFASIYRRGQSRIMESTINALRGYTRSLLKKLRVPGARFVTLEGLIELWSVKSGPENVSPFIAGIEACSGTADVDQLRAAGWEEDVLVMLLACIWLDREADVQQLGSIAESDETSGYGSVKKDDWALEIIPQYVIDMLSAKSEEGPDNPRHSPAEDIEHARSILGLVRQAREAVREQESVWHDERWDETLIVAFGKMLQHESMLMMVPTAGTKDKEEPRPVIYAHSYFQM
;
A
#
# COMPACT_ATOMS: atom_id res chain seq x y z
N MET A 1 -27.98 -3.04 -36.52
CA MET A 1 -27.55 -3.16 -35.12
C MET A 1 -28.69 -3.59 -34.19
N SER A 2 -29.93 -3.06 -34.31
CA SER A 2 -31.12 -3.64 -33.64
C SER A 2 -31.26 -5.15 -33.84
N ALA A 3 -31.04 -5.62 -35.08
CA ALA A 3 -31.07 -7.04 -35.41
C ALA A 3 -30.01 -7.89 -34.65
N LYS A 4 -28.85 -7.31 -34.28
CA LYS A 4 -27.80 -8.04 -33.53
C LYS A 4 -28.20 -8.21 -32.07
N THR A 5 -28.71 -7.15 -31.44
CA THR A 5 -29.16 -7.19 -30.04
C THR A 5 -30.39 -8.07 -29.89
N GLU A 6 -31.34 -8.01 -30.83
CA GLU A 6 -32.49 -8.92 -30.90
C GLU A 6 -32.07 -10.38 -31.11
N ALA A 7 -31.11 -10.65 -32.00
CA ALA A 7 -30.59 -12.00 -32.21
C ALA A 7 -29.92 -12.57 -30.95
N LEU A 8 -29.20 -11.75 -30.20
CA LEU A 8 -28.58 -12.14 -28.93
C LEU A 8 -29.63 -12.44 -27.85
N GLU A 9 -30.66 -11.59 -27.71
CA GLU A 9 -31.79 -11.83 -26.80
C GLU A 9 -32.55 -13.10 -27.16
N GLN A 10 -32.79 -13.34 -28.46
CA GLN A 10 -33.48 -14.54 -28.93
C GLN A 10 -32.63 -15.79 -28.67
N TRP A 11 -31.33 -15.74 -28.96
CA TRP A 11 -30.41 -16.85 -28.70
C TRP A 11 -30.34 -17.22 -27.22
N LEU A 12 -30.38 -16.23 -26.31
CA LEU A 12 -30.48 -16.49 -24.87
C LEU A 12 -31.74 -17.30 -24.56
N ARG A 13 -32.91 -16.89 -25.06
CA ARG A 13 -34.20 -17.54 -24.80
C ARG A 13 -34.24 -18.96 -25.38
N ASP A 14 -33.74 -19.14 -26.60
CA ASP A 14 -33.68 -20.44 -27.29
C ASP A 14 -32.83 -21.47 -26.54
N ASN A 15 -31.88 -21.01 -25.72
CA ASN A 15 -31.00 -21.85 -24.92
C ASN A 15 -31.36 -21.88 -23.43
N GLY A 16 -32.60 -21.51 -23.06
CA GLY A 16 -33.12 -21.66 -21.71
C GLY A 16 -32.70 -20.57 -20.73
N GLY A 17 -32.17 -19.45 -21.23
CA GLY A 17 -31.95 -18.25 -20.44
C GLY A 17 -33.15 -17.33 -20.36
N TYR A 18 -33.07 -16.35 -19.48
CA TYR A 18 -34.13 -15.40 -19.18
C TYR A 18 -33.57 -13.97 -19.21
N LEU A 19 -34.26 -13.09 -19.93
CA LEU A 19 -34.13 -11.64 -19.82
C LEU A 19 -35.52 -11.07 -19.56
N HIS A 20 -35.64 -10.25 -18.53
CA HIS A 20 -36.89 -9.68 -18.06
C HIS A 20 -37.64 -8.96 -19.22
N PRO A 21 -38.96 -9.13 -19.37
CA PRO A 21 -39.71 -8.55 -20.49
C PRO A 21 -39.60 -7.02 -20.59
N ASN A 22 -39.39 -6.36 -19.46
CA ASN A 22 -39.20 -4.90 -19.37
C ASN A 22 -37.74 -4.47 -19.47
N VAL A 23 -36.83 -5.34 -19.91
CA VAL A 23 -35.43 -5.01 -20.16
C VAL A 23 -35.08 -5.36 -21.60
N ARG A 24 -34.33 -4.48 -22.26
CA ARG A 24 -33.81 -4.69 -23.62
C ARG A 24 -32.33 -4.34 -23.68
N ILE A 25 -31.63 -4.99 -24.59
CA ILE A 25 -30.25 -4.65 -24.93
C ILE A 25 -30.29 -3.50 -25.94
N SER A 26 -29.69 -2.38 -25.54
CA SER A 26 -29.58 -1.16 -26.34
C SER A 26 -28.12 -0.84 -26.63
N LEU A 27 -27.88 -0.06 -27.68
CA LEU A 27 -26.55 0.42 -28.06
C LEU A 27 -26.63 1.91 -28.35
N ASN A 28 -25.76 2.70 -27.74
CA ASN A 28 -25.56 4.11 -28.10
C ASN A 28 -24.07 4.49 -27.98
N PRO A 29 -23.64 5.64 -28.55
CA PRO A 29 -22.24 6.05 -28.53
C PRO A 29 -21.64 6.31 -27.14
N GLU A 30 -22.47 6.68 -26.15
CA GLU A 30 -21.99 7.07 -24.81
C GLU A 30 -21.81 5.87 -23.88
N ALA A 31 -22.76 4.95 -23.89
CA ALA A 31 -22.84 3.79 -23.00
C ALA A 31 -22.41 2.49 -23.68
N GLY A 32 -22.13 2.50 -24.98
CA GLY A 32 -21.93 1.26 -25.73
C GLY A 32 -23.14 0.34 -25.63
N LEU A 33 -22.90 -0.97 -25.66
CA LEU A 33 -23.93 -1.98 -25.45
C LEU A 33 -24.31 -2.01 -23.98
N HIS A 34 -25.59 -1.88 -23.64
CA HIS A 34 -26.06 -1.83 -22.25
C HIS A 34 -27.50 -2.33 -22.12
N TRP A 35 -27.93 -2.61 -20.88
CA TRP A 35 -29.33 -2.87 -20.58
C TRP A 35 -30.12 -1.59 -20.37
N ARG A 36 -31.34 -1.54 -20.91
CA ARG A 36 -32.27 -0.43 -20.74
C ARG A 36 -33.62 -0.93 -20.27
N ALA A 37 -34.18 -0.30 -19.24
CA ALA A 37 -35.52 -0.56 -18.78
C ALA A 37 -36.54 0.01 -19.78
N THR A 38 -37.54 -0.77 -20.18
CA THR A 38 -38.65 -0.32 -21.05
C THR A 38 -39.93 -0.02 -20.27
N ALA A 39 -39.97 -0.40 -19.01
CA ALA A 39 -40.99 -0.04 -18.02
C ALA A 39 -40.33 -0.06 -16.63
N PRO A 40 -40.96 0.51 -15.58
CA PRO A 40 -40.35 0.57 -14.26
C PRO A 40 -39.98 -0.82 -13.71
N LEU A 41 -38.81 -0.92 -13.09
CA LEU A 41 -38.34 -2.10 -12.36
C LEU A 41 -38.33 -1.78 -10.87
N TYR A 42 -38.78 -2.74 -10.05
CA TYR A 42 -38.83 -2.59 -8.60
C TYR A 42 -37.69 -3.34 -7.92
N PRO A 43 -37.26 -2.93 -6.71
CA PRO A 43 -36.31 -3.67 -5.90
C PRO A 43 -36.65 -5.16 -5.80
N GLY A 44 -35.65 -6.02 -5.95
CA GLY A 44 -35.77 -7.48 -5.98
C GLY A 44 -36.18 -8.07 -7.33
N THR A 45 -36.37 -7.25 -8.38
CA THR A 45 -36.70 -7.76 -9.72
C THR A 45 -35.51 -8.53 -10.29
N GLN A 46 -35.70 -9.82 -10.58
CA GLN A 46 -34.74 -10.60 -11.34
C GLN A 46 -34.72 -10.11 -12.79
N VAL A 47 -33.59 -9.56 -13.22
CA VAL A 47 -33.42 -8.98 -14.56
C VAL A 47 -32.97 -10.03 -15.57
N SER A 48 -32.04 -10.91 -15.19
CA SER A 48 -31.42 -11.86 -16.10
C SER A 48 -31.07 -13.17 -15.40
N THR A 49 -31.20 -14.29 -16.12
CA THR A 49 -30.69 -15.61 -15.72
C THR A 49 -30.03 -16.29 -16.92
N VAL A 50 -28.78 -16.69 -16.76
CA VAL A 50 -27.97 -17.33 -17.81
C VAL A 50 -27.57 -18.74 -17.36
N PRO A 51 -27.96 -19.80 -18.10
CA PRO A 51 -27.49 -21.16 -17.84
C PRO A 51 -25.98 -21.28 -18.02
N HIS A 52 -25.32 -22.10 -17.20
CA HIS A 52 -23.87 -22.37 -17.33
C HIS A 52 -23.51 -23.00 -18.68
N SER A 53 -24.48 -23.60 -19.40
CA SER A 53 -24.31 -24.13 -20.76
C SER A 53 -23.95 -23.08 -21.80
N LEU A 54 -24.23 -21.80 -21.50
CA LEU A 54 -23.92 -20.65 -22.33
C LEU A 54 -22.57 -20.00 -21.99
N ALA A 55 -21.97 -20.35 -20.85
CA ALA A 55 -20.68 -19.81 -20.46
C ALA A 55 -19.58 -20.21 -21.46
N LEU A 56 -18.61 -19.30 -21.63
CA LEU A 56 -17.42 -19.49 -22.44
C LEU A 56 -16.18 -19.33 -21.56
N SER A 57 -15.37 -20.37 -21.46
CA SER A 57 -14.13 -20.40 -20.69
C SER A 57 -13.13 -21.40 -21.28
N TYR A 58 -11.94 -21.48 -20.71
CA TYR A 58 -10.94 -22.48 -21.14
C TYR A 58 -11.44 -23.93 -20.98
N LEU A 59 -12.40 -24.20 -20.08
CA LEU A 59 -12.99 -25.54 -19.94
C LEU A 59 -13.70 -26.00 -21.22
N ASN A 60 -14.25 -25.07 -22.01
CA ASN A 60 -14.86 -25.40 -23.29
C ASN A 60 -13.80 -25.82 -24.31
N ALA A 61 -12.61 -25.19 -24.27
CA ALA A 61 -11.48 -25.55 -25.12
C ALA A 61 -11.00 -26.99 -24.89
N LEU A 62 -11.03 -27.45 -23.63
CA LEU A 62 -10.60 -28.81 -23.26
C LEU A 62 -11.53 -29.93 -23.77
N VAL A 63 -12.75 -29.59 -24.18
CA VAL A 63 -13.75 -30.57 -24.64
C VAL A 63 -14.18 -30.36 -26.09
N ASP A 64 -13.54 -29.43 -26.80
CA ASP A 64 -13.84 -29.15 -28.20
C ASP A 64 -13.10 -30.13 -29.11
N ASP A 65 -13.81 -31.15 -29.58
CA ASP A 65 -13.26 -32.20 -30.44
C ASP A 65 -12.73 -31.67 -31.78
N SER A 66 -13.16 -30.45 -32.19
CA SER A 66 -12.65 -29.80 -33.41
C SER A 66 -11.25 -29.22 -33.21
N TYR A 67 -10.86 -28.96 -31.97
CA TYR A 67 -9.58 -28.35 -31.59
C TYR A 67 -8.91 -29.14 -30.45
N PRO A 68 -8.56 -30.42 -30.68
CA PRO A 68 -8.01 -31.28 -29.63
C PRO A 68 -6.64 -30.82 -29.10
N VAL A 69 -5.99 -29.87 -29.78
CA VAL A 69 -4.71 -29.27 -29.36
C VAL A 69 -4.79 -28.68 -27.96
N PHE A 70 -5.90 -28.02 -27.60
CA PHE A 70 -6.06 -27.39 -26.29
C PHE A 70 -6.04 -28.41 -25.15
N ALA A 71 -6.74 -29.54 -25.33
CA ALA A 71 -6.75 -30.61 -24.35
C ALA A 71 -5.42 -31.37 -24.30
N ARG A 72 -4.84 -31.69 -25.46
CA ARG A 72 -3.63 -32.53 -25.57
C ARG A 72 -2.35 -31.82 -25.16
N ARG A 73 -2.30 -30.50 -25.29
CA ARG A 73 -1.12 -29.66 -25.03
C ARG A 73 -1.39 -28.67 -23.90
N ARG A 74 -2.35 -28.95 -23.00
CA ARG A 74 -2.79 -28.03 -21.92
C ARG A 74 -1.63 -27.42 -21.14
N GLU A 75 -0.68 -28.25 -20.72
CA GLU A 75 0.45 -27.85 -19.89
C GLU A 75 1.44 -26.93 -20.62
N ASP A 76 1.44 -26.97 -21.96
CA ASP A 76 2.41 -26.23 -22.78
C ASP A 76 2.02 -24.76 -22.97
N PHE A 77 0.77 -24.37 -22.71
CA PHE A 77 0.29 -22.99 -22.95
C PHE A 77 0.82 -21.96 -21.93
N GLY A 78 1.54 -22.39 -20.89
CA GLY A 78 2.08 -21.49 -19.87
C GLY A 78 1.02 -20.89 -18.94
N GLY A 79 -0.20 -21.46 -18.94
CA GLY A 79 -1.32 -21.06 -18.07
C GLY A 79 -2.69 -21.25 -18.72
N VAL A 80 -3.72 -21.51 -17.90
CA VAL A 80 -5.11 -21.70 -18.38
C VAL A 80 -5.71 -20.43 -18.99
N GLU A 81 -5.23 -19.25 -18.59
CA GLU A 81 -5.65 -17.98 -19.17
C GLU A 81 -5.27 -17.90 -20.66
N ASN A 82 -4.05 -18.33 -21.01
CA ASN A 82 -3.58 -18.32 -22.39
C ASN A 82 -4.42 -19.28 -23.28
N ILE A 83 -4.82 -20.44 -22.73
CA ILE A 83 -5.79 -21.34 -23.38
C ILE A 83 -7.11 -20.61 -23.63
N GLY A 84 -7.62 -19.88 -22.63
CA GLY A 84 -8.82 -19.08 -22.74
C GLY A 84 -8.74 -18.03 -23.85
N PHE A 85 -7.63 -17.27 -23.91
CA PHE A 85 -7.40 -16.26 -24.95
C PHE A 85 -7.39 -16.88 -26.34
N PHE A 86 -6.56 -17.91 -26.57
CA PHE A 86 -6.49 -18.58 -27.86
C PHE A 86 -7.81 -19.26 -28.25
N TYR A 87 -8.56 -19.81 -27.29
CA TYR A 87 -9.87 -20.39 -27.58
C TYR A 87 -10.88 -19.32 -28.01
N LEU A 88 -10.88 -18.15 -27.36
CA LEU A 88 -11.72 -17.03 -27.76
C LEU A 88 -11.33 -16.52 -29.16
N MET A 89 -10.03 -16.42 -29.48
CA MET A 89 -9.56 -16.11 -30.84
C MET A 89 -10.07 -17.13 -31.86
N THR A 90 -9.94 -18.42 -31.55
CA THR A 90 -10.41 -19.52 -32.42
C THR A 90 -11.91 -19.38 -32.68
N GLN A 91 -12.72 -19.19 -31.63
CA GLN A 91 -14.17 -19.03 -31.75
C GLN A 91 -14.54 -17.79 -32.58
N TYR A 92 -13.82 -16.68 -32.41
CA TYR A 92 -13.99 -15.47 -33.22
C TYR A 92 -13.68 -15.71 -34.71
N LEU A 93 -12.58 -16.39 -35.02
CA LEU A 93 -12.19 -16.72 -36.40
C LEU A 93 -13.19 -17.64 -37.11
N ILE A 94 -13.91 -18.47 -36.34
CA ILE A 94 -14.96 -19.35 -36.86
C ILE A 94 -16.38 -18.88 -36.54
N THR A 95 -16.59 -17.58 -36.28
CA THR A 95 -17.87 -17.02 -35.79
C THR A 95 -19.09 -17.59 -36.49
N GLU A 96 -19.06 -17.75 -37.82
CA GLU A 96 -20.17 -18.33 -38.60
C GLU A 96 -20.60 -19.74 -38.19
N LYS A 97 -19.70 -20.53 -37.64
CA LYS A 97 -19.93 -21.90 -37.15
C LYS A 97 -19.95 -22.00 -35.62
N SER A 98 -19.63 -20.90 -34.93
CA SER A 98 -19.54 -20.91 -33.47
C SER A 98 -20.93 -21.01 -32.85
N PHE A 99 -21.05 -21.81 -31.79
CA PHE A 99 -22.25 -21.83 -30.95
C PHE A 99 -22.54 -20.45 -30.35
N TRP A 100 -21.50 -19.68 -30.05
CA TRP A 100 -21.57 -18.36 -29.45
C TRP A 100 -21.70 -17.24 -30.50
N LYS A 101 -22.05 -17.54 -31.76
CA LYS A 101 -22.15 -16.55 -32.84
C LYS A 101 -22.86 -15.25 -32.43
N PRO A 102 -24.09 -15.26 -31.87
CA PRO A 102 -24.79 -14.02 -31.52
C PRO A 102 -24.09 -13.21 -30.44
N TYR A 103 -23.39 -13.89 -29.52
CA TYR A 103 -22.57 -13.23 -28.50
C TYR A 103 -21.31 -12.62 -29.10
N LEU A 104 -20.56 -13.37 -29.91
CA LEU A 104 -19.34 -12.88 -30.56
C LEU A 104 -19.63 -11.68 -31.47
N GLU A 105 -20.75 -11.68 -32.20
CA GLU A 105 -21.15 -10.57 -33.06
C GLU A 105 -21.59 -9.31 -32.30
N SER A 106 -21.87 -9.44 -31.00
CA SER A 106 -22.25 -8.34 -30.09
C SER A 106 -21.07 -7.69 -29.38
N LEU A 107 -19.93 -8.38 -29.32
CA LEU A 107 -18.71 -7.85 -28.73
C LEU A 107 -18.10 -6.76 -29.64
N PRO A 108 -17.31 -5.82 -29.05
CA PRO A 108 -16.42 -4.98 -29.85
C PRO A 108 -15.51 -5.85 -30.73
N THR A 109 -15.22 -5.40 -31.93
CA THR A 109 -14.33 -6.09 -32.87
C THR A 109 -12.87 -5.69 -32.62
N PRO A 110 -11.86 -6.46 -33.10
CA PRO A 110 -10.46 -6.08 -33.01
C PRO A 110 -10.11 -4.76 -33.73
N GLN A 111 -11.01 -4.23 -34.56
CA GLN A 111 -10.85 -2.95 -35.25
C GLN A 111 -11.42 -1.76 -34.47
N ASP A 112 -12.22 -2.01 -33.42
CA ASP A 112 -12.77 -0.94 -32.59
C ASP A 112 -11.69 -0.34 -31.68
N GLU A 113 -11.92 0.90 -31.22
CA GLU A 113 -10.98 1.58 -30.30
C GLU A 113 -11.04 0.94 -28.91
N PHE A 114 -9.89 0.48 -28.41
CA PHE A 114 -9.71 0.06 -27.03
C PHE A 114 -8.86 1.07 -26.26
N THR A 115 -9.27 1.37 -25.03
CA THR A 115 -8.68 2.40 -24.19
C THR A 115 -7.86 1.85 -23.01
N MET A 116 -7.65 0.53 -22.96
CA MET A 116 -6.73 -0.09 -22.01
C MET A 116 -5.27 0.25 -22.38
N PRO A 117 -4.37 0.42 -21.40
CA PRO A 117 -2.94 0.67 -21.66
C PRO A 117 -2.24 -0.35 -22.57
N LEU A 118 -2.74 -1.58 -22.69
CA LEU A 118 -2.25 -2.60 -23.63
C LEU A 118 -2.32 -2.16 -25.11
N TRP A 119 -3.18 -1.19 -25.41
CA TRP A 119 -3.40 -0.61 -26.74
C TRP A 119 -2.74 0.76 -26.94
N PHE A 120 -1.88 1.19 -26.02
CA PHE A 120 -1.14 2.45 -26.14
C PHE A 120 0.12 2.20 -26.96
N ASP A 121 -0.05 2.09 -28.28
CA ASP A 121 1.05 1.91 -29.22
C ASP A 121 1.74 3.23 -29.57
N ASP A 122 1.05 4.36 -29.42
CA ASP A 122 1.61 5.70 -29.61
C ASP A 122 2.34 6.17 -28.34
N ALA A 123 3.56 6.67 -28.51
CA ALA A 123 4.34 7.29 -27.44
C ALA A 123 3.61 8.49 -26.81
N ALA A 124 2.80 9.22 -27.58
CA ALA A 124 1.99 10.34 -27.08
C ALA A 124 0.92 9.88 -26.08
N ASP A 125 0.33 8.69 -26.26
CA ASP A 125 -0.62 8.11 -25.31
C ASP A 125 0.11 7.59 -24.05
N LEU A 126 1.23 6.90 -24.25
CA LEU A 126 2.06 6.36 -23.16
C LEU A 126 2.61 7.45 -22.23
N LEU A 127 2.95 8.61 -22.76
CA LEU A 127 3.43 9.77 -21.99
C LEU A 127 2.49 10.11 -20.81
N TRP A 128 1.18 9.98 -20.97
CA TRP A 128 0.21 10.27 -19.91
C TRP A 128 0.30 9.31 -18.71
N LEU A 129 0.83 8.11 -18.90
CA LEU A 129 1.09 7.12 -17.84
C LEU A 129 2.50 7.23 -17.27
N GLU A 130 3.39 8.03 -17.86
CA GLU A 130 4.80 8.10 -17.45
C GLU A 130 4.94 8.48 -15.96
N GLY A 131 5.78 7.73 -15.25
CA GLY A 131 6.00 7.91 -13.81
C GLY A 131 4.96 7.27 -12.90
N THR A 132 3.85 6.76 -13.43
CA THR A 132 2.79 6.10 -12.65
C THR A 132 3.02 4.58 -12.52
N ASP A 133 2.39 3.93 -11.54
CA ASP A 133 2.42 2.46 -11.42
C ASP A 133 1.74 1.77 -12.60
N ALA A 134 0.69 2.37 -13.17
CA ALA A 134 -0.04 1.80 -14.29
C ALA A 134 0.87 1.62 -15.52
N MET A 135 1.83 2.51 -15.74
CA MET A 135 2.86 2.31 -16.77
C MET A 135 3.71 1.07 -16.48
N HIS A 136 4.23 0.94 -15.26
CA HIS A 136 5.06 -0.19 -14.88
C HIS A 136 4.29 -1.52 -15.01
N THR A 137 3.07 -1.58 -14.48
CA THR A 137 2.19 -2.75 -14.61
C THR A 137 1.85 -3.05 -16.07
N ASN A 138 1.57 -2.05 -16.89
CA ASN A 138 1.25 -2.24 -18.31
C ASN A 138 2.43 -2.84 -19.07
N LEU A 139 3.64 -2.30 -18.88
CA LEU A 139 4.84 -2.80 -19.56
C LEU A 139 5.16 -4.25 -19.16
N GLY A 140 5.06 -4.57 -17.87
CA GLY A 140 5.23 -5.94 -17.37
C GLY A 140 4.21 -6.92 -17.96
N ARG A 141 2.91 -6.55 -17.95
CA ARG A 141 1.85 -7.38 -18.53
C ARG A 141 2.00 -7.54 -20.04
N LYS A 142 2.35 -6.47 -20.77
CA LYS A 142 2.56 -6.53 -22.22
C LYS A 142 3.66 -7.53 -22.57
N ALA A 143 4.78 -7.54 -21.85
CA ALA A 143 5.85 -8.51 -22.06
C ALA A 143 5.39 -9.96 -21.81
N ILE A 144 4.63 -10.21 -20.74
CA ILE A 144 4.05 -11.54 -20.47
C ILE A 144 3.09 -11.96 -21.60
N TYR A 145 2.23 -11.05 -22.05
CA TYR A 145 1.26 -11.32 -23.10
C TYR A 145 1.91 -11.56 -24.48
N GLU A 146 2.99 -10.85 -24.81
CA GLU A 146 3.78 -11.11 -26.01
C GLU A 146 4.38 -12.53 -25.98
N GLU A 147 4.88 -12.97 -24.81
CA GLU A 147 5.37 -14.33 -24.63
C GLU A 147 4.25 -15.37 -24.74
N TYR A 148 3.09 -15.12 -24.14
CA TYR A 148 1.90 -15.98 -24.24
C TYR A 148 1.45 -16.16 -25.69
N HIS A 149 1.39 -15.07 -26.45
CA HIS A 149 1.03 -15.10 -27.87
C HIS A 149 2.04 -15.92 -28.66
N ARG A 150 3.35 -15.67 -28.48
CA ARG A 150 4.42 -16.41 -29.14
C ARG A 150 4.39 -17.90 -28.82
N LEU A 151 4.12 -18.26 -27.57
CA LEU A 151 4.01 -19.64 -27.11
C LEU A 151 2.81 -20.36 -27.75
N GLY A 152 1.63 -19.75 -27.74
CA GLY A 152 0.43 -20.34 -28.35
C GLY A 152 0.55 -20.50 -29.87
N LEU A 153 1.16 -19.53 -30.57
CA LEU A 153 1.46 -19.67 -32.00
C LEU A 153 2.40 -20.84 -32.29
N ARG A 154 3.41 -21.07 -31.45
CA ARG A 154 4.31 -22.22 -31.59
C ARG A 154 3.54 -23.53 -31.44
N ILE A 155 2.71 -23.65 -30.40
CA ILE A 155 1.91 -24.85 -30.14
C ILE A 155 0.98 -25.16 -31.31
N PHE A 156 0.31 -24.13 -31.86
CA PHE A 156 -0.58 -24.28 -33.01
C PHE A 156 0.18 -24.69 -34.28
N SER A 157 1.34 -24.08 -34.52
CA SER A 157 2.21 -24.44 -35.65
C SER A 157 2.68 -25.89 -35.58
N GLU A 158 3.16 -26.34 -34.40
CA GLU A 158 3.57 -27.72 -34.16
C GLU A 158 2.42 -28.72 -34.30
N ALA A 159 1.19 -28.29 -34.01
CA ALA A 159 -0.03 -29.07 -34.23
C ALA A 159 -0.53 -29.05 -35.68
N GLY A 160 0.16 -28.35 -36.60
CA GLY A 160 -0.19 -28.26 -38.02
C GLY A 160 -1.35 -27.30 -38.32
N MET A 161 -1.68 -26.38 -37.42
CA MET A 161 -2.71 -25.36 -37.62
C MET A 161 -2.16 -24.14 -38.35
N ASP A 162 -2.99 -23.48 -39.16
CA ASP A 162 -2.65 -22.19 -39.77
C ASP A 162 -2.67 -21.08 -38.71
N THR A 163 -1.50 -20.51 -38.44
CA THR A 163 -1.30 -19.48 -37.42
C THR A 163 -1.47 -18.07 -37.94
N ARG A 164 -1.50 -17.86 -39.27
CA ARG A 164 -1.60 -16.51 -39.89
C ARG A 164 -2.79 -15.68 -39.38
N PRO A 165 -3.98 -16.26 -39.12
CA PRO A 165 -5.12 -15.48 -38.61
C PRO A 165 -5.00 -15.08 -37.14
N TYR A 166 -4.10 -15.69 -36.36
CA TYR A 166 -3.94 -15.44 -34.93
C TYR A 166 -2.98 -14.27 -34.68
N THR A 167 -3.37 -13.08 -35.13
CA THR A 167 -2.55 -11.87 -35.05
C THR A 167 -2.38 -11.37 -33.61
N TRP A 168 -1.39 -10.51 -33.38
CA TRP A 168 -1.21 -9.82 -32.11
C TRP A 168 -2.42 -8.97 -31.73
N ASP A 169 -3.04 -8.27 -32.70
CA ASP A 169 -4.26 -7.48 -32.43
C ASP A 169 -5.44 -8.35 -32.01
N LEU A 170 -5.61 -9.52 -32.63
CA LEU A 170 -6.64 -10.46 -32.22
C LEU A 170 -6.35 -11.06 -30.83
N PHE A 171 -5.08 -11.26 -30.48
CA PHE A 171 -4.69 -11.71 -29.14
C PHE A 171 -4.96 -10.63 -28.09
N ARG A 172 -4.55 -9.39 -28.33
CA ARG A 172 -4.86 -8.24 -27.45
C ARG A 172 -6.36 -8.04 -27.29
N TRP A 173 -7.13 -8.24 -28.37
CA TRP A 173 -8.59 -8.23 -28.33
C TRP A 173 -9.12 -9.33 -27.39
N ALA A 174 -8.64 -10.57 -27.52
CA ALA A 174 -9.09 -11.67 -26.67
C ALA A 174 -8.75 -11.43 -25.19
N VAL A 175 -7.56 -10.89 -24.89
CA VAL A 175 -7.17 -10.45 -23.54
C VAL A 175 -8.15 -9.38 -23.06
N SER A 176 -8.38 -8.33 -23.85
CA SER A 176 -9.23 -7.18 -23.48
C SER A 176 -10.68 -7.58 -23.22
N ILE A 177 -11.26 -8.43 -24.07
CA ILE A 177 -12.61 -8.98 -23.86
C ILE A 177 -12.63 -9.79 -22.57
N THR A 178 -11.65 -10.65 -22.36
CA THR A 178 -11.61 -11.51 -21.17
C THR A 178 -11.46 -10.69 -19.88
N THR A 179 -10.54 -9.72 -19.82
CA THR A 179 -10.30 -8.95 -18.60
C THR A 179 -11.42 -7.99 -18.26
N SER A 180 -12.11 -7.43 -19.26
CA SER A 180 -13.18 -6.44 -19.05
C SER A 180 -14.57 -7.03 -18.84
N ARG A 181 -14.80 -8.29 -19.24
CA ARG A 181 -16.16 -8.89 -19.30
C ARG A 181 -16.32 -10.20 -18.55
N SER A 182 -15.24 -10.79 -18.04
CA SER A 182 -15.32 -12.07 -17.35
C SER A 182 -15.78 -11.95 -15.90
N PHE A 183 -16.36 -13.05 -15.43
CA PHE A 183 -16.67 -13.32 -14.05
C PHE A 183 -15.73 -14.40 -13.52
N SER A 184 -15.61 -14.48 -12.20
CA SER A 184 -14.81 -15.53 -11.56
C SER A 184 -15.35 -16.92 -11.85
N SER A 185 -14.46 -17.91 -12.05
CA SER A 185 -14.80 -19.33 -12.08
C SER A 185 -15.61 -19.83 -10.89
N ARG A 186 -15.62 -19.11 -9.75
CA ARG A 186 -16.53 -19.33 -8.62
C ARG A 186 -18.00 -19.41 -9.06
N ALA A 187 -18.38 -18.68 -10.10
CA ALA A 187 -19.72 -18.67 -10.66
C ALA A 187 -20.16 -20.05 -11.21
N ILE A 188 -19.21 -20.83 -11.72
CA ILE A 188 -19.46 -22.18 -12.29
C ILE A 188 -18.83 -23.30 -11.46
N SER A 189 -18.24 -22.96 -10.31
CA SER A 189 -17.52 -23.92 -9.48
C SER A 189 -18.50 -24.98 -8.93
N PRO A 190 -18.16 -26.27 -9.03
CA PRO A 190 -19.02 -27.32 -8.52
C PRO A 190 -19.10 -27.27 -6.98
N GLN A 191 -20.32 -27.30 -6.43
CA GLN A 191 -20.52 -27.47 -5.00
C GLN A 191 -20.29 -28.94 -4.64
N GLU A 192 -19.37 -29.20 -3.71
CA GLU A 192 -19.12 -30.54 -3.13
C GLU A 192 -18.83 -31.64 -4.17
N SER A 193 -18.26 -31.27 -5.31
CA SER A 193 -17.92 -32.21 -6.39
C SER A 193 -16.58 -31.87 -7.02
N ARG A 194 -15.81 -32.91 -7.36
CA ARG A 194 -14.56 -32.78 -8.12
C ARG A 194 -14.78 -32.56 -9.62
N TYR A 195 -16.02 -32.72 -10.10
CA TYR A 195 -16.36 -32.65 -11.51
C TYR A 195 -16.86 -31.27 -11.90
N TRP A 196 -16.12 -30.60 -12.77
CA TRP A 196 -16.54 -29.34 -13.37
C TRP A 196 -17.46 -29.62 -14.55
N THR A 197 -18.63 -29.00 -14.56
CA THR A 197 -19.58 -29.14 -15.66
C THR A 197 -19.20 -28.17 -16.78
N THR A 198 -18.91 -28.71 -17.95
CA THR A 198 -18.68 -27.94 -19.18
C THR A 198 -19.54 -28.52 -20.30
N TYR A 199 -19.48 -27.89 -21.47
CA TYR A 199 -20.40 -28.15 -22.56
C TYR A 199 -19.69 -28.05 -23.91
N LYS A 200 -19.95 -29.03 -24.76
CA LYS A 200 -19.47 -29.07 -26.16
C LYS A 200 -20.64 -29.18 -27.13
N THR A 201 -20.40 -28.81 -28.39
CA THR A 201 -21.38 -28.99 -29.46
C THR A 201 -21.04 -30.29 -30.19
N ASN A 202 -21.99 -31.22 -30.25
CA ASN A 202 -21.79 -32.48 -30.95
C ASN A 202 -21.90 -32.27 -32.49
N PRO A 203 -21.52 -33.27 -33.31
CA PRO A 203 -21.61 -33.16 -34.77
C PRO A 203 -23.04 -32.89 -35.31
N GLN A 204 -24.07 -33.18 -34.52
CA GLN A 204 -25.49 -32.90 -34.84
C GLN A 204 -25.94 -31.49 -34.42
N GLY A 205 -25.02 -30.65 -33.93
CA GLY A 205 -25.31 -29.27 -33.52
C GLY A 205 -25.98 -29.13 -32.15
N ARG A 206 -26.10 -30.21 -31.37
CA ARG A 206 -26.68 -30.18 -30.02
C ARG A 206 -25.62 -29.96 -28.95
N ARG A 207 -25.97 -29.20 -27.91
CA ARG A 207 -25.13 -29.04 -26.72
C ARG A 207 -25.14 -30.31 -25.88
N GLN A 208 -23.96 -30.80 -25.55
CA GLN A 208 -23.72 -31.97 -24.74
C GLN A 208 -22.98 -31.56 -23.48
N THR A 209 -23.50 -31.98 -22.32
CA THR A 209 -22.84 -31.83 -21.03
C THR A 209 -21.64 -32.78 -20.93
N VAL A 210 -20.51 -32.26 -20.44
CA VAL A 210 -19.30 -33.02 -20.16
C VAL A 210 -18.87 -32.72 -18.73
N LEU A 211 -18.51 -33.77 -17.99
CA LEU A 211 -17.99 -33.67 -16.63
C LEU A 211 -16.47 -33.84 -16.68
N LEU A 212 -15.74 -32.77 -16.37
CA LEU A 212 -14.28 -32.78 -16.29
C LEU A 212 -13.84 -33.06 -14.86
N ASP A 213 -13.07 -34.12 -14.64
CA ASP A 213 -12.41 -34.36 -13.36
C ASP A 213 -11.21 -33.41 -13.21
N MET A 214 -11.32 -32.44 -12.31
CA MET A 214 -10.27 -31.46 -12.04
C MET A 214 -9.60 -31.73 -10.69
N SER A 215 -9.77 -32.92 -10.11
CA SER A 215 -9.20 -33.25 -8.79
C SER A 215 -7.67 -33.25 -8.76
N GLN A 216 -7.02 -33.37 -9.91
CA GLN A 216 -5.56 -33.33 -10.07
C GLN A 216 -5.06 -32.03 -10.73
N ALA A 217 -5.95 -31.06 -11.00
CA ALA A 217 -5.52 -29.78 -11.56
C ALA A 217 -4.76 -28.97 -10.50
N PRO A 218 -3.72 -28.21 -10.89
CA PRO A 218 -3.12 -27.21 -10.02
C PRO A 218 -4.17 -26.26 -9.45
N SER A 219 -3.97 -25.76 -8.23
CA SER A 219 -4.93 -24.84 -7.58
C SER A 219 -5.19 -23.60 -8.43
N ASP A 220 -4.17 -23.08 -9.09
CA ASP A 220 -4.27 -21.88 -9.93
C ASP A 220 -5.17 -22.11 -11.16
N ASP A 221 -5.23 -23.34 -11.68
CA ASP A 221 -6.09 -23.70 -12.81
C ASP A 221 -7.59 -23.73 -12.45
N LEU A 222 -7.92 -23.68 -11.16
CA LEU A 222 -9.29 -23.58 -10.66
C LEU A 222 -9.78 -22.13 -10.56
N HIS A 223 -8.88 -21.15 -10.69
CA HIS A 223 -9.16 -19.72 -10.66
C HIS A 223 -8.97 -19.13 -12.06
N PHE A 224 -10.06 -18.98 -12.80
CA PHE A 224 -9.99 -18.56 -14.20
C PHE A 224 -11.17 -17.69 -14.60
N PRO A 225 -11.01 -16.86 -15.65
CA PRO A 225 -12.09 -16.02 -16.15
C PRO A 225 -13.15 -16.83 -16.91
N VAL A 226 -14.42 -16.47 -16.71
CA VAL A 226 -15.58 -17.04 -17.39
C VAL A 226 -16.41 -15.94 -18.02
N LEU A 227 -16.61 -15.99 -19.33
CA LEU A 227 -17.53 -15.09 -20.03
C LEU A 227 -18.95 -15.65 -19.92
N PHE A 228 -19.87 -14.83 -19.41
CA PHE A 228 -21.29 -15.12 -19.37
C PHE A 228 -22.01 -14.17 -20.33
N PRO A 229 -22.32 -14.62 -21.56
CA PRO A 229 -23.07 -13.80 -22.52
C PRO A 229 -24.31 -13.20 -21.85
N ILE A 230 -24.61 -11.93 -22.17
CA ILE A 230 -25.70 -11.12 -21.59
C ILE A 230 -25.36 -10.52 -20.23
N GLN A 231 -24.73 -11.27 -19.31
CA GLN A 231 -24.40 -10.76 -17.97
C GLN A 231 -23.29 -9.70 -17.98
N ASP A 232 -22.48 -9.68 -19.04
CA ASP A 232 -21.39 -8.73 -19.28
C ASP A 232 -21.81 -7.49 -20.11
N VAL A 233 -23.08 -7.41 -20.49
CA VAL A 233 -23.67 -6.27 -21.22
C VAL A 233 -23.87 -5.02 -20.34
N PRO A 234 -24.40 -5.10 -19.11
CA PRO A 234 -24.66 -3.89 -18.32
C PRO A 234 -23.35 -3.20 -17.90
N ASN A 235 -23.30 -1.87 -18.08
CA ASN A 235 -22.24 -1.03 -17.52
C ASN A 235 -22.29 -1.02 -15.99
N THR A 236 -21.21 -0.55 -15.36
CA THR A 236 -21.11 -0.49 -13.90
C THR A 236 -21.48 0.88 -13.32
N SER A 237 -22.12 0.87 -12.16
CA SER A 237 -22.24 2.03 -11.26
C SER A 237 -21.98 1.59 -9.83
N HIS A 238 -21.11 2.30 -9.10
CA HIS A 238 -20.81 2.00 -7.70
C HIS A 238 -22.00 2.24 -6.75
N GLN A 239 -22.98 3.03 -7.20
CA GLN A 239 -24.19 3.34 -6.43
C GLN A 239 -25.30 2.29 -6.60
N SER A 240 -25.17 1.40 -7.58
CA SER A 240 -26.20 0.42 -7.88
C SER A 240 -26.12 -0.78 -6.94
N HIS A 241 -27.27 -1.10 -6.33
CA HIS A 241 -27.48 -2.31 -5.55
C HIS A 241 -27.90 -3.43 -6.49
N VAL A 242 -27.08 -4.48 -6.59
CA VAL A 242 -27.29 -5.58 -7.52
C VAL A 242 -26.92 -6.88 -6.83
N ASP A 243 -27.81 -7.86 -6.91
CA ASP A 243 -27.61 -9.18 -6.33
C ASP A 243 -27.19 -10.17 -7.42
N TRP A 244 -26.04 -10.79 -7.22
CA TRP A 244 -25.56 -11.91 -8.03
C TRP A 244 -25.87 -13.22 -7.32
N THR A 245 -26.61 -14.10 -7.98
CA THR A 245 -26.93 -15.44 -7.45
C THR A 245 -26.31 -16.51 -8.34
N PHE A 246 -25.42 -17.32 -7.75
CA PHE A 246 -24.78 -18.47 -8.38
C PHE A 246 -25.46 -19.76 -7.92
N ASP A 247 -26.51 -20.16 -8.64
CA ASP A 247 -27.20 -21.42 -8.40
C ASP A 247 -26.52 -22.56 -9.17
N PRO A 248 -26.69 -23.83 -8.76
CA PRO A 248 -26.28 -24.96 -9.57
C PRO A 248 -26.82 -24.87 -11.01
N GLY A 249 -25.91 -24.65 -11.96
CA GLY A 249 -26.19 -24.62 -13.39
C GLY A 249 -26.69 -23.28 -13.96
N ARG A 250 -26.82 -22.21 -13.17
CA ARG A 250 -27.24 -20.88 -13.67
C ARG A 250 -26.67 -19.72 -12.84
N PHE A 251 -26.45 -18.60 -13.52
CA PHE A 251 -26.08 -17.32 -12.91
C PHE A 251 -27.21 -16.31 -13.14
N SER A 252 -27.74 -15.74 -12.06
CA SER A 252 -28.80 -14.73 -12.09
C SER A 252 -28.35 -13.36 -11.56
N ILE A 253 -28.93 -12.30 -12.12
CA ILE A 253 -28.77 -10.91 -11.68
C ILE A 253 -30.15 -10.33 -11.34
N ALA A 254 -30.28 -9.75 -10.14
CA ALA A 254 -31.45 -8.99 -9.71
C ALA A 254 -31.04 -7.57 -9.31
N VAL A 255 -31.94 -6.60 -9.53
CA VAL A 255 -31.72 -5.20 -9.13
C VAL A 255 -32.28 -4.97 -7.73
N GLY A 256 -31.53 -4.27 -6.89
CA GLY A 256 -31.94 -3.83 -5.55
C GLY A 256 -32.59 -2.45 -5.54
N ASP A 257 -32.46 -1.69 -6.63
CA ASP A 257 -32.99 -0.33 -6.77
C ASP A 257 -34.29 -0.29 -7.59
N TYR A 258 -35.07 0.77 -7.39
CA TYR A 258 -36.10 1.16 -8.35
C TYR A 258 -35.44 1.81 -9.57
N ILE A 259 -35.84 1.39 -10.77
CA ILE A 259 -35.29 1.92 -12.03
C ILE A 259 -36.46 2.40 -12.89
N GLU A 260 -36.40 3.65 -13.36
CA GLU A 260 -37.47 4.24 -14.15
C GLU A 260 -37.45 3.71 -15.60
N ALA A 261 -38.63 3.73 -16.24
CA ALA A 261 -38.74 3.40 -17.65
C ALA A 261 -37.85 4.32 -18.50
N GLY A 262 -37.03 3.72 -19.36
CA GLY A 262 -36.11 4.42 -20.24
C GLY A 262 -34.69 4.56 -19.69
N GLU A 263 -34.47 4.30 -18.40
CA GLU A 263 -33.14 4.36 -17.77
C GLU A 263 -32.29 3.13 -18.10
N GLN A 264 -30.98 3.30 -17.93
CA GLN A 264 -30.02 2.21 -18.02
C GLN A 264 -30.09 1.34 -16.76
N VAL A 265 -30.04 0.03 -16.94
CA VAL A 265 -29.92 -0.93 -15.85
C VAL A 265 -28.43 -1.24 -15.65
N PHE A 266 -27.88 -0.76 -14.54
CA PHE A 266 -26.47 -0.93 -14.22
C PHE A 266 -26.21 -2.22 -13.44
N ASN A 267 -25.01 -2.77 -13.64
CA ASN A 267 -24.40 -3.74 -12.75
C ASN A 267 -23.50 -3.01 -11.73
N ASN A 268 -22.87 -3.76 -10.83
CA ASN A 268 -21.83 -3.25 -9.94
C ASN A 268 -20.61 -4.17 -10.02
N TYR A 269 -19.52 -3.70 -10.61
CA TYR A 269 -18.27 -4.47 -10.76
C TYR A 269 -17.45 -4.53 -9.45
N GLY A 270 -17.98 -3.97 -8.36
CA GLY A 270 -17.34 -3.86 -7.06
C GLY A 270 -16.66 -2.51 -6.84
N SER A 271 -16.11 -2.34 -5.64
CA SER A 271 -15.40 -1.13 -5.21
C SER A 271 -13.98 -1.04 -5.78
N LYS A 272 -13.88 -0.92 -7.10
CA LYS A 272 -12.61 -0.86 -7.84
C LYS A 272 -12.02 0.54 -7.89
N GLY A 273 -10.72 0.65 -7.64
CA GLY A 273 -9.95 1.88 -7.86
C GLY A 273 -9.67 2.13 -9.34
N ASN A 274 -9.19 3.33 -9.68
CA ASN A 274 -8.92 3.67 -11.07
C ASN A 274 -7.71 2.90 -11.65
N ASP A 275 -6.83 2.35 -10.81
CA ASP A 275 -5.78 1.41 -11.21
C ASP A 275 -6.36 0.16 -11.87
N GLU A 276 -7.34 -0.47 -11.22
CA GLU A 276 -8.02 -1.66 -11.73
C GLU A 276 -8.93 -1.36 -12.92
N LEU A 277 -9.68 -0.25 -12.86
CA LEU A 277 -10.59 0.15 -13.94
C LEU A 277 -9.83 0.49 -15.22
N LEU A 278 -8.72 1.23 -15.13
CA LEU A 278 -7.94 1.60 -16.31
C LEU A 278 -7.29 0.37 -16.96
N ILE A 279 -6.62 -0.45 -16.15
CA ILE A 279 -5.85 -1.58 -16.66
C ILE A 279 -6.76 -2.72 -17.13
N GLY A 280 -7.85 -3.01 -16.40
CA GLY A 280 -8.74 -4.14 -16.69
C GLY A 280 -9.87 -3.82 -17.67
N TYR A 281 -10.40 -2.59 -17.63
CA TYR A 281 -11.62 -2.19 -18.34
C TYR A 281 -11.41 -1.03 -19.32
N GLY A 282 -10.29 -0.31 -19.25
CA GLY A 282 -9.96 0.78 -20.17
C GLY A 282 -10.66 2.10 -19.86
N PHE A 283 -11.21 2.29 -18.66
CA PHE A 283 -11.79 3.57 -18.27
C PHE A 283 -11.42 3.96 -16.85
N CYS A 284 -11.62 5.24 -16.52
CA CYS A 284 -11.46 5.77 -15.17
C CYS A 284 -12.71 6.56 -14.79
N VAL A 285 -13.06 6.51 -13.51
CA VAL A 285 -14.15 7.30 -12.94
C VAL A 285 -13.56 8.56 -12.33
N GLN A 286 -14.12 9.71 -12.74
CA GLN A 286 -13.77 11.01 -12.18
C GLN A 286 -14.21 11.05 -10.71
N ASP A 287 -13.31 11.48 -9.82
CA ASP A 287 -13.56 11.58 -8.37
C ASP A 287 -14.08 10.26 -7.74
N ASN A 288 -13.49 9.13 -8.17
CA ASN A 288 -13.84 7.79 -7.70
C ASN A 288 -13.59 7.64 -6.17
N PRO A 289 -14.63 7.37 -5.36
CA PRO A 289 -14.48 7.21 -3.91
C PRO A 289 -13.71 5.95 -3.49
N HIS A 290 -13.49 5.03 -4.43
CA HIS A 290 -12.74 3.79 -4.22
C HIS A 290 -11.30 3.89 -4.77
N ASP A 291 -10.89 5.06 -5.26
CA ASP A 291 -9.53 5.25 -5.77
C ASP A 291 -8.49 5.10 -4.66
N SER A 292 -7.33 4.56 -5.05
CA SER A 292 -6.22 4.30 -4.13
C SER A 292 -4.90 4.33 -4.87
N ILE A 293 -3.82 4.51 -4.11
CA ILE A 293 -2.45 4.37 -4.61
C ILE A 293 -1.83 3.11 -4.02
N ILE A 294 -0.87 2.52 -4.72
CA ILE A 294 -0.07 1.42 -4.21
C ILE A 294 1.19 1.97 -3.54
N LEU A 295 1.40 1.61 -2.27
CA LEU A 295 2.65 1.80 -1.55
C LEU A 295 3.39 0.47 -1.48
N THR A 296 4.51 0.38 -2.20
CA THR A 296 5.44 -0.75 -2.11
C THR A 296 6.62 -0.33 -1.23
N LEU A 297 6.93 -1.14 -0.21
CA LEU A 297 8.09 -0.89 0.64
C LEU A 297 9.34 -1.57 0.07
N LYS A 298 10.50 -0.95 0.31
CA LYS A 298 11.78 -1.59 0.03
C LYS A 298 11.98 -2.80 0.96
N PRO A 299 12.75 -3.82 0.55
CA PRO A 299 13.08 -4.93 1.42
C PRO A 299 13.76 -4.42 2.71
N PRO A 300 13.32 -4.87 3.90
CA PRO A 300 14.02 -4.56 5.15
C PRO A 300 15.39 -5.26 5.21
N PRO A 301 16.23 -4.95 6.22
CA PRO A 301 17.49 -5.65 6.46
C PRO A 301 17.35 -7.18 6.46
N GLN A 302 18.38 -7.90 5.98
CA GLN A 302 18.30 -9.36 5.75
C GLN A 302 18.05 -10.18 7.02
N ASP A 303 18.58 -9.73 8.14
CA ASP A 303 18.36 -10.30 9.46
C ASP A 303 16.91 -10.11 9.93
N LEU A 304 16.30 -8.94 9.72
CA LEU A 304 14.87 -8.76 9.96
C LEU A 304 14.03 -9.64 9.02
N GLN A 305 14.42 -9.78 7.75
CA GLN A 305 13.73 -10.70 6.82
C GLN A 305 13.71 -12.14 7.34
N LYS A 306 14.81 -12.65 7.92
CA LYS A 306 14.86 -14.00 8.50
C LYS A 306 13.81 -14.18 9.60
N THR A 307 13.64 -13.17 10.45
CA THR A 307 12.64 -13.18 11.53
C THR A 307 11.22 -13.06 10.99
N LEU A 308 11.00 -12.21 9.98
CA LEU A 308 9.68 -12.03 9.36
C LEU A 308 9.21 -13.29 8.61
N ARG A 309 10.10 -14.16 8.12
CA ARG A 309 9.69 -15.39 7.40
C ARG A 309 8.78 -16.31 8.23
N SER A 310 8.95 -16.37 9.55
CA SER A 310 8.15 -17.25 10.41
C SER A 310 6.80 -16.66 10.78
N THR A 311 6.69 -15.33 10.84
CA THR A 311 5.49 -14.62 11.32
C THR A 311 4.68 -13.99 10.20
N HIS A 312 5.33 -13.66 9.09
CA HIS A 312 4.80 -12.97 7.91
C HIS A 312 5.20 -13.70 6.63
N SER A 313 5.03 -15.02 6.60
CA SER A 313 5.41 -15.87 5.47
C SER A 313 4.79 -15.40 4.13
N GLY A 314 3.63 -14.73 4.17
CA GLY A 314 2.98 -14.15 3.00
C GLY A 314 3.81 -13.09 2.26
N TYR A 315 4.79 -12.44 2.90
CA TYR A 315 5.65 -11.43 2.27
C TYR A 315 6.79 -12.04 1.44
N PHE A 316 6.92 -13.37 1.42
CA PHE A 316 8.00 -14.08 0.77
C PHE A 316 7.49 -14.98 -0.36
N THR A 317 8.36 -15.29 -1.31
CA THR A 317 8.13 -16.34 -2.31
C THR A 317 8.16 -17.73 -1.64
N THR A 318 7.77 -18.76 -2.39
CA THR A 318 7.93 -20.16 -1.96
C THR A 318 9.40 -20.56 -1.74
N SER A 319 10.35 -19.87 -2.38
CA SER A 319 11.79 -20.00 -2.13
C SER A 319 12.28 -19.22 -0.89
N GLY A 320 11.40 -18.46 -0.24
CA GLY A 320 11.70 -17.66 0.95
C GLY A 320 12.33 -16.29 0.63
N GLU A 321 12.35 -15.85 -0.61
CA GLU A 321 12.88 -14.54 -1.01
C GLU A 321 11.85 -13.44 -0.80
N TRP A 322 12.30 -12.23 -0.47
CA TRP A 322 11.40 -11.09 -0.28
C TRP A 322 10.63 -10.81 -1.58
N ASN A 323 9.30 -10.82 -1.51
CA ASN A 323 8.46 -10.55 -2.66
C ASN A 323 7.78 -9.17 -2.51
N SER A 324 8.34 -8.16 -3.17
CA SER A 324 7.78 -6.81 -3.16
C SER A 324 6.35 -6.71 -3.72
N GLU A 325 5.91 -7.66 -4.56
CA GLU A 325 4.52 -7.70 -5.05
C GLU A 325 3.55 -8.13 -3.95
N HIS A 326 3.97 -9.04 -3.08
CA HIS A 326 3.19 -9.46 -1.91
C HIS A 326 3.18 -8.39 -0.80
N VAL A 327 4.09 -7.42 -0.85
CA VAL A 327 4.22 -6.32 0.12
C VAL A 327 3.78 -4.99 -0.50
N THR A 328 2.53 -4.99 -0.95
CA THR A 328 1.86 -3.82 -1.53
C THR A 328 0.68 -3.39 -0.67
N PHE A 329 0.63 -2.11 -0.31
CA PHE A 329 -0.40 -1.55 0.55
C PHE A 329 -1.22 -0.50 -0.19
N ARG A 330 -2.55 -0.61 -0.17
CA ARG A 330 -3.42 0.38 -0.79
C ARG A 330 -3.71 1.52 0.17
N LEU A 331 -3.34 2.73 -0.23
CA LEU A 331 -3.65 3.95 0.51
C LEU A 331 -4.77 4.73 -0.19
N LYS A 332 -5.81 5.08 0.56
CA LYS A 332 -6.92 5.90 0.08
C LYS A 332 -6.67 7.37 0.40
N GLN A 333 -7.41 8.25 -0.27
CA GLN A 333 -7.40 9.67 0.10
C GLN A 333 -7.82 9.81 1.57
N PRO A 334 -7.06 10.54 2.40
CA PRO A 334 -7.51 10.90 3.75
C PRO A 334 -8.79 11.74 3.69
N MET A 335 -9.59 11.70 4.76
CA MET A 335 -10.70 12.64 4.96
C MET A 335 -10.20 14.09 4.94
N ASP A 336 -11.07 15.03 4.58
CA ASP A 336 -10.75 16.46 4.65
C ASP A 336 -10.43 16.87 6.11
N MET A 337 -9.30 17.56 6.30
CA MET A 337 -8.83 18.05 7.60
C MET A 337 -8.83 16.97 8.71
N PRO A 338 -8.09 15.86 8.54
CA PRO A 338 -8.11 14.77 9.50
C PRO A 338 -7.40 15.19 10.79
N SER A 339 -7.98 14.84 11.93
CA SER A 339 -7.27 14.92 13.22
C SER A 339 -6.06 13.98 13.22
N GLY A 340 -5.10 14.21 14.13
CA GLY A 340 -3.86 13.42 14.21
C GLY A 340 -4.09 11.90 14.24
N LYS A 341 -5.07 11.41 15.03
CA LYS A 341 -5.40 9.97 15.10
C LYS A 341 -6.05 9.45 13.81
N GLN A 342 -6.95 10.22 13.20
CA GLN A 342 -7.71 9.80 12.01
C GLN A 342 -6.81 9.53 10.80
N ILE A 343 -5.66 10.20 10.71
CA ILE A 343 -4.67 9.96 9.65
C ILE A 343 -4.19 8.50 9.70
N PHE A 344 -3.86 8.00 10.89
CA PHE A 344 -3.34 6.64 11.06
C PHE A 344 -4.43 5.57 11.01
N ILE A 345 -5.66 5.90 11.42
CA ILE A 345 -6.83 4.99 11.28
C ILE A 345 -7.13 4.69 9.81
N ALA A 346 -6.84 5.64 8.90
CA ALA A 346 -7.05 5.44 7.46
C ALA A 346 -5.96 4.57 6.80
N LEU A 347 -4.86 4.25 7.50
CA LEU A 347 -3.76 3.44 6.96
C LEU A 347 -4.05 1.94 7.15
N PRO A 348 -3.60 1.07 6.23
CA PRO A 348 -3.71 -0.37 6.40
C PRO A 348 -2.96 -0.86 7.65
N GLU A 349 -3.59 -1.70 8.48
CA GLU A 349 -2.97 -2.24 9.70
C GLU A 349 -1.70 -3.05 9.39
N ALA A 350 -1.71 -3.83 8.31
CA ALA A 350 -0.54 -4.60 7.88
C ALA A 350 0.66 -3.71 7.48
N LEU A 351 0.40 -2.49 6.99
CA LEU A 351 1.45 -1.51 6.74
C LEU A 351 2.04 -1.03 8.07
N LEU A 352 1.19 -0.67 9.03
CA LEU A 352 1.62 -0.21 10.35
C LEU A 352 2.46 -1.29 11.05
N ASP A 353 2.00 -2.54 11.04
CA ASP A 353 2.70 -3.67 11.66
C ASP A 353 4.11 -3.85 11.09
N LEU A 354 4.22 -3.88 9.75
CA LEU A 354 5.53 -4.02 9.10
C LEU A 354 6.46 -2.83 9.40
N LEU A 355 5.93 -1.59 9.38
CA LEU A 355 6.73 -0.41 9.72
C LEU A 355 7.16 -0.39 11.20
N ILE A 356 6.32 -0.87 12.12
CA ILE A 356 6.69 -1.05 13.53
C ILE A 356 7.80 -2.08 13.65
N CYS A 357 7.71 -3.23 12.96
CA CYS A 357 8.76 -4.23 12.93
C CYS A 357 10.09 -3.64 12.44
N ILE A 358 10.07 -2.82 11.39
CA ILE A 358 11.26 -2.13 10.87
C ILE A 358 11.82 -1.14 11.90
N LEU A 359 10.99 -0.25 12.46
CA LEU A 359 11.46 0.75 13.42
C LEU A 359 11.99 0.12 14.71
N ARG A 360 11.36 -0.96 15.20
CA ARG A 360 11.86 -1.70 16.37
C ARG A 360 13.23 -2.30 16.09
N HIS A 361 13.37 -2.94 14.93
CA HIS A 361 14.63 -3.53 14.52
C HIS A 361 15.74 -2.48 14.36
N GLU A 362 15.45 -1.35 13.72
CA GLU A 362 16.40 -0.23 13.59
C GLU A 362 16.86 0.30 14.95
N ARG A 363 16.00 0.23 15.98
CA ARG A 363 16.29 0.66 17.36
C ARG A 363 16.96 -0.42 18.23
N GLY A 364 17.26 -1.60 17.67
CA GLY A 364 17.80 -2.74 18.44
C GLY A 364 16.82 -3.32 19.47
N LEU A 365 15.52 -3.03 19.33
CA LEU A 365 14.49 -3.54 20.23
C LEU A 365 14.17 -5.02 19.92
N PRO A 366 13.81 -5.81 20.94
CA PRO A 366 13.35 -7.19 20.72
C PRO A 366 12.20 -7.24 19.71
N PHE A 367 12.30 -8.21 18.80
CA PHE A 367 11.24 -8.48 17.83
C PHE A 367 9.95 -8.87 18.56
N LYS A 368 8.85 -8.24 18.18
CA LYS A 368 7.53 -8.47 18.77
C LYS A 368 6.47 -8.25 17.71
N VAL A 369 5.53 -9.18 17.63
CA VAL A 369 4.33 -9.08 16.80
C VAL A 369 3.18 -8.56 17.65
N TYR A 370 2.33 -7.72 17.05
CA TYR A 370 1.16 -7.16 17.72
C TYR A 370 -0.10 -7.63 17.01
N ASP A 371 -1.03 -8.24 17.75
CA ASP A 371 -2.32 -8.66 17.18
C ASP A 371 -3.16 -7.47 16.69
N ARG A 372 -2.94 -6.29 17.29
CA ARG A 372 -3.64 -5.04 17.00
C ARG A 372 -2.64 -3.88 16.87
N PRO A 373 -1.90 -3.80 15.76
CA PRO A 373 -0.84 -2.80 15.56
C PRO A 373 -1.39 -1.37 15.63
N LEU A 374 -2.61 -1.14 15.13
CA LEU A 374 -3.27 0.17 15.20
C LEU A 374 -3.60 0.58 16.64
N GLU A 375 -4.15 -0.33 17.44
CA GLU A 375 -4.44 -0.08 18.87
C GLU A 375 -3.14 0.22 19.64
N TYR A 376 -2.09 -0.55 19.37
CA TYR A 376 -0.77 -0.32 19.95
C TYR A 376 -0.25 1.10 19.67
N VAL A 377 -0.20 1.54 18.42
CA VAL A 377 0.35 2.87 18.11
C VAL A 377 -0.54 4.04 18.55
N LEU A 378 -1.84 3.82 18.75
CA LEU A 378 -2.78 4.86 19.13
C LEU A 378 -3.04 4.96 20.64
N GLU A 379 -2.95 3.86 21.37
CA GLU A 379 -3.34 3.80 22.78
C GLU A 379 -2.21 3.42 23.74
N ASP A 380 -1.22 2.64 23.30
CA ASP A 380 -0.04 2.32 24.11
C ASP A 380 0.95 3.49 24.17
N ASN A 381 1.55 3.73 25.33
CA ASN A 381 2.52 4.81 25.48
C ASN A 381 3.77 4.55 24.63
N GLU A 382 4.36 3.36 24.67
CA GLU A 382 5.54 3.08 23.85
C GLU A 382 5.18 3.03 22.36
N GLY A 383 4.00 2.50 22.02
CA GLY A 383 3.47 2.52 20.64
C GLY A 383 3.34 3.92 20.05
N ARG A 384 2.84 4.90 20.83
CA ARG A 384 2.71 6.30 20.39
C ARG A 384 4.04 6.95 20.04
N ARG A 385 5.17 6.50 20.62
CA ARG A 385 6.51 7.02 20.27
C ARG A 385 6.87 6.75 18.81
N PHE A 386 6.27 5.75 18.16
CA PHE A 386 6.54 5.43 16.77
C PHE A 386 5.80 6.33 15.77
N LEU A 387 4.69 6.99 16.15
CA LEU A 387 3.81 7.70 15.22
C LEU A 387 4.52 8.75 14.33
N PRO A 388 5.40 9.63 14.84
CA PRO A 388 6.08 10.62 13.99
C PRO A 388 7.03 9.97 12.98
N PHE A 389 7.63 8.84 13.35
CA PHE A 389 8.58 8.10 12.52
C PHE A 389 7.87 7.23 11.49
N LEU A 390 6.71 6.65 11.83
CA LEU A 390 5.80 6.04 10.86
C LEU A 390 5.38 7.05 9.79
N ALA A 391 4.99 8.26 10.22
CA ALA A 391 4.67 9.35 9.30
C ALA A 391 5.85 9.73 8.40
N LYS A 392 7.07 9.85 8.97
CA LYS A 392 8.31 10.10 8.23
C LYS A 392 8.58 9.00 7.18
N MET A 393 8.46 7.72 7.52
CA MET A 393 8.71 6.60 6.60
C MET A 393 7.73 6.57 5.42
N ILE A 394 6.45 6.82 5.69
CA ILE A 394 5.42 6.87 4.64
C ILE A 394 5.66 8.08 3.72
N VAL A 395 5.90 9.26 4.28
CA VAL A 395 6.22 10.47 3.49
C VAL A 395 7.48 10.26 2.65
N THR A 396 8.52 9.66 3.21
CA THR A 396 9.78 9.38 2.50
C THR A 396 9.59 8.41 1.34
N SER A 397 8.64 7.47 1.47
CA SER A 397 8.29 6.55 0.38
C SER A 397 7.42 7.21 -0.71
N LEU A 398 6.47 8.08 -0.31
CA LEU A 398 5.53 8.70 -1.24
C LEU A 398 6.09 9.92 -1.98
N ALA A 399 6.92 10.74 -1.33
CA ALA A 399 7.39 12.01 -1.90
C ALA A 399 8.17 11.86 -3.22
N PRO A 400 9.11 10.89 -3.37
CA PRO A 400 9.80 10.67 -4.64
C PRO A 400 8.85 10.24 -5.76
N LYS A 401 7.83 9.45 -5.43
CA LYS A 401 6.82 8.98 -6.38
C LYS A 401 5.93 10.13 -6.85
N LEU A 402 5.48 10.99 -5.94
CA LEU A 402 4.73 12.20 -6.28
C LEU A 402 5.55 13.13 -7.17
N ALA A 403 6.82 13.38 -6.80
CA ALA A 403 7.74 14.20 -7.60
C ALA A 403 7.87 13.66 -9.03
N LYS A 404 8.10 12.34 -9.18
CA LYS A 404 8.20 11.69 -10.49
C LYS A 404 6.95 11.90 -11.36
N ILE A 405 5.76 11.87 -10.78
CA ILE A 405 4.51 12.15 -11.53
C ILE A 405 4.40 13.64 -11.87
N GLN A 406 4.78 14.53 -10.97
CA GLN A 406 4.65 15.98 -11.17
C GLN A 406 5.68 16.58 -12.14
N THR A 407 6.85 15.95 -12.30
CA THR A 407 7.91 16.46 -13.20
C THR A 407 7.72 16.12 -14.67
N VAL A 408 6.77 15.23 -15.01
CA VAL A 408 6.50 14.88 -16.41
C VAL A 408 5.73 16.03 -17.07
N GLU A 409 6.30 16.57 -18.15
CA GLU A 409 5.65 17.57 -18.98
C GLU A 409 4.60 16.91 -19.87
N LEU A 410 3.34 17.32 -19.71
CA LEU A 410 2.21 16.82 -20.49
C LEU A 410 1.62 17.92 -21.37
N PRO A 411 0.99 17.57 -22.51
CA PRO A 411 0.13 18.49 -23.23
C PRO A 411 -0.99 19.04 -22.34
N THR A 412 -1.45 20.27 -22.62
CA THR A 412 -2.47 20.95 -21.81
C THR A 412 -3.76 20.16 -21.67
N GLU A 413 -4.20 19.49 -22.75
CA GLU A 413 -5.44 18.71 -22.77
C GLU A 413 -5.24 17.36 -23.47
N PRO A 414 -5.92 16.31 -23.00
CA PRO A 414 -5.90 15.01 -23.65
C PRO A 414 -6.56 15.08 -25.04
N GLN A 415 -5.94 14.43 -26.03
CA GLN A 415 -6.38 14.43 -27.43
C GLN A 415 -7.13 13.15 -27.83
N SER A 416 -7.16 12.14 -26.97
CA SER A 416 -7.83 10.85 -27.21
C SER A 416 -8.53 10.35 -25.94
N HIS A 417 -9.43 9.36 -26.08
CA HIS A 417 -10.05 8.72 -24.92
C HIS A 417 -9.02 8.03 -24.01
N LYS A 418 -7.98 7.42 -24.61
CA LYS A 418 -6.82 6.85 -23.92
C LYS A 418 -6.16 7.88 -23.00
N GLN A 419 -5.83 9.05 -23.55
CA GLN A 419 -5.20 10.14 -22.81
C GLN A 419 -6.13 10.72 -21.74
N ARG A 420 -7.43 10.82 -22.03
CA ARG A 420 -8.43 11.31 -21.07
C ARG A 420 -8.50 10.41 -19.84
N PHE A 421 -8.61 9.09 -20.01
CA PHE A 421 -8.67 8.16 -18.88
C PHE A 421 -7.34 8.07 -18.13
N ALA A 422 -6.21 8.07 -18.84
CA ALA A 422 -4.88 8.17 -18.22
C ALA A 422 -4.72 9.45 -17.39
N SER A 423 -5.25 10.59 -17.87
CA SER A 423 -5.26 11.87 -17.14
C SER A 423 -6.11 11.82 -15.87
N ILE A 424 -7.29 11.19 -15.90
CA ILE A 424 -8.13 10.99 -14.70
C ILE A 424 -7.36 10.17 -13.66
N TYR A 425 -6.78 9.03 -14.08
CA TYR A 425 -5.97 8.19 -13.21
C TYR A 425 -4.79 8.96 -12.60
N ARG A 426 -3.98 9.61 -13.44
CA ARG A 426 -2.80 10.38 -13.01
C ARG A 426 -3.16 11.43 -11.96
N ARG A 427 -4.21 12.23 -12.21
CA ARG A 427 -4.67 13.26 -11.28
C ARG A 427 -5.15 12.66 -9.95
N GLY A 428 -5.85 11.53 -9.99
CA GLY A 428 -6.25 10.78 -8.78
C GLY A 428 -5.04 10.34 -7.96
N GLN A 429 -4.05 9.71 -8.60
CA GLN A 429 -2.81 9.28 -7.95
C GLN A 429 -2.05 10.45 -7.29
N SER A 430 -1.87 11.56 -8.02
CA SER A 430 -1.23 12.77 -7.48
C SER A 430 -1.99 13.32 -6.28
N ARG A 431 -3.31 13.45 -6.38
CA ARG A 431 -4.17 14.00 -5.32
C ARG A 431 -4.10 13.17 -4.04
N ILE A 432 -4.18 11.84 -4.15
CA ILE A 432 -4.13 10.94 -2.99
C ILE A 432 -2.75 11.04 -2.31
N MET A 433 -1.66 10.99 -3.08
CA MET A 433 -0.30 11.12 -2.55
C MET A 433 -0.08 12.47 -1.87
N GLU A 434 -0.47 13.56 -2.53
CA GLU A 434 -0.34 14.92 -2.00
C GLU A 434 -1.14 15.10 -0.72
N SER A 435 -2.40 14.66 -0.69
CA SER A 435 -3.26 14.74 0.49
C SER A 435 -2.69 13.92 1.65
N THR A 436 -2.20 12.71 1.38
CA THR A 436 -1.57 11.83 2.38
C THR A 436 -0.28 12.45 2.93
N ILE A 437 0.59 12.95 2.06
CA ILE A 437 1.84 13.62 2.46
C ILE A 437 1.54 14.86 3.29
N ASN A 438 0.58 15.69 2.86
CA ASN A 438 0.21 16.91 3.56
C ASN A 438 -0.43 16.62 4.92
N ALA A 439 -1.28 15.60 5.02
CA ALA A 439 -1.85 15.17 6.29
C ALA A 439 -0.75 14.71 7.27
N LEU A 440 0.15 13.82 6.83
CA LEU A 440 1.24 13.30 7.65
C LEU A 440 2.26 14.39 8.05
N ARG A 441 2.63 15.28 7.12
CA ARG A 441 3.48 16.45 7.42
C ARG A 441 2.77 17.46 8.32
N GLY A 442 1.47 17.63 8.17
CA GLY A 442 0.65 18.46 9.05
C GLY A 442 0.64 17.91 10.47
N TYR A 443 0.49 16.59 10.62
CA TYR A 443 0.63 15.91 11.90
C TYR A 443 2.02 16.13 12.52
N THR A 444 3.11 15.86 11.79
CA THR A 444 4.45 16.05 12.36
C THR A 444 4.72 17.52 12.70
N ARG A 445 4.31 18.47 11.85
CA ARG A 445 4.40 19.91 12.14
C ARG A 445 3.58 20.32 13.37
N SER A 446 2.43 19.69 13.62
CA SER A 446 1.62 19.99 14.81
C SER A 446 2.34 19.64 16.14
N LEU A 447 3.38 18.81 16.07
CA LEU A 447 4.24 18.49 17.20
C LEU A 447 5.31 19.57 17.47
N LEU A 448 5.56 20.49 16.53
CA LEU A 448 6.41 21.68 16.75
C LEU A 448 5.63 22.76 17.51
N LYS A 449 5.43 22.54 18.81
CA LYS A 449 4.70 23.46 19.69
C LYS A 449 5.60 24.07 20.75
N LYS A 450 5.21 25.26 21.22
CA LYS A 450 5.90 25.96 22.31
C LYS A 450 5.89 25.11 23.59
N LEU A 451 6.94 25.25 24.40
CA LEU A 451 7.13 24.49 25.64
C LEU A 451 5.94 24.54 26.62
N ARG A 452 5.18 25.64 26.62
CA ARG A 452 4.02 25.82 27.51
C ARG A 452 2.78 25.00 27.09
N VAL A 453 2.73 24.47 25.88
CA VAL A 453 1.55 23.76 25.38
C VAL A 453 1.65 22.28 25.78
N PRO A 454 0.67 21.70 26.49
CA PRO A 454 0.66 20.29 26.88
C PRO A 454 0.83 19.27 25.73
N GLY A 455 1.39 18.11 26.04
CA GLY A 455 1.44 16.91 25.17
C GLY A 455 2.78 16.70 24.45
N ALA A 456 2.86 15.58 23.73
CA ALA A 456 4.03 15.17 22.95
C ALA A 456 4.45 16.21 21.91
N ARG A 457 5.76 16.40 21.71
CA ARG A 457 6.31 17.48 20.88
C ARG A 457 7.66 17.14 20.28
N PHE A 458 8.06 17.94 19.31
CA PHE A 458 9.45 18.07 18.88
C PHE A 458 10.10 19.26 19.57
N VAL A 459 11.32 19.07 20.09
CA VAL A 459 12.15 20.12 20.71
C VAL A 459 13.43 20.34 19.91
N THR A 460 13.82 21.60 19.73
CA THR A 460 15.16 21.96 19.21
C THR A 460 16.20 21.88 20.33
N LEU A 461 17.48 22.07 20.00
CA LEU A 461 18.55 22.19 21.00
C LEU A 461 18.24 23.27 22.04
N GLU A 462 17.87 24.47 21.62
CA GLU A 462 17.52 25.56 22.53
C GLU A 462 16.30 25.23 23.38
N GLY A 463 15.29 24.59 22.77
CA GLY A 463 14.09 24.16 23.49
C GLY A 463 14.38 23.08 24.54
N LEU A 464 15.36 22.21 24.29
CA LEU A 464 15.79 21.19 25.25
C LEU A 464 16.62 21.80 26.39
N ILE A 465 17.47 22.79 26.11
CA ILE A 465 18.18 23.58 27.13
C ILE A 465 17.19 24.33 28.03
N GLU A 466 16.21 25.02 27.43
CA GLU A 466 15.15 25.72 28.18
C GLU A 466 14.35 24.74 29.04
N LEU A 467 14.03 23.57 28.50
CA LEU A 467 13.31 22.52 29.21
C LEU A 467 14.07 22.01 30.43
N TRP A 468 15.37 21.72 30.28
CA TRP A 468 16.23 21.29 31.38
C TRP A 468 16.35 22.40 32.44
N SER A 469 16.55 23.65 32.02
CA SER A 469 16.65 24.80 32.93
C SER A 469 15.39 25.02 33.75
N VAL A 470 14.20 24.82 33.16
CA VAL A 470 12.92 24.94 33.89
C VAL A 470 12.74 23.83 34.92
N LYS A 471 13.30 22.63 34.70
CA LYS A 471 13.10 21.45 35.54
C LYS A 471 14.14 21.30 36.64
N SER A 472 15.40 21.55 36.32
CA SER A 472 16.53 21.34 37.22
C SER A 472 17.18 22.64 37.71
N GLY A 473 16.66 23.79 37.29
CA GLY A 473 17.17 25.11 37.66
C GLY A 473 18.29 25.61 36.75
N PRO A 474 18.42 26.94 36.57
CA PRO A 474 19.47 27.54 35.74
C PRO A 474 20.89 27.27 36.26
N GLU A 475 21.05 26.99 37.55
CA GLU A 475 22.31 26.61 38.20
C GLU A 475 22.88 25.29 37.67
N ASN A 476 22.04 24.33 37.28
CA ASN A 476 22.50 23.05 36.72
C ASN A 476 22.87 23.18 35.23
N VAL A 477 22.27 24.14 34.52
CA VAL A 477 22.48 24.34 33.08
C VAL A 477 23.65 25.28 32.77
N SER A 478 23.90 26.28 33.61
CA SER A 478 24.98 27.26 33.40
C SER A 478 26.38 26.62 33.23
N PRO A 479 26.77 25.60 34.03
CA PRO A 479 28.05 24.91 33.87
C PRO A 479 28.12 24.14 32.54
N PHE A 480 27.01 23.58 32.07
CA PHE A 480 26.94 22.94 30.76
C PHE A 480 27.26 23.94 29.64
N ILE A 481 26.60 25.10 29.63
CA ILE A 481 26.83 26.14 28.61
C ILE A 481 28.28 26.63 28.63
N ALA A 482 28.87 26.85 29.82
CA ALA A 482 30.26 27.25 29.96
C ALA A 482 31.24 26.19 29.42
N GLY A 483 30.94 24.91 29.62
CA GLY A 483 31.71 23.79 29.06
C GLY A 483 31.66 23.76 27.54
N ILE A 484 30.47 23.95 26.95
CA ILE A 484 30.30 24.03 25.49
C ILE A 484 31.05 25.22 24.90
N GLU A 485 30.97 26.39 25.53
CA GLU A 485 31.70 27.59 25.10
C GLU A 485 33.23 27.37 25.14
N ALA A 486 33.74 26.69 26.16
CA ALA A 486 35.15 26.35 26.27
C ALA A 486 35.64 25.38 25.19
N CYS A 487 34.78 24.47 24.73
CA CYS A 487 35.08 23.51 23.67
C CYS A 487 34.98 24.12 22.27
N SER A 488 33.91 24.88 22.01
CA SER A 488 33.55 25.37 20.67
C SER A 488 34.00 26.81 20.39
N GLY A 489 34.33 27.57 21.44
CA GLY A 489 34.65 29.00 21.38
C GLY A 489 33.42 29.92 21.39
N THR A 490 32.20 29.39 21.54
CA THR A 490 30.97 30.19 21.55
C THR A 490 29.83 29.50 22.30
N ALA A 491 29.01 30.28 23.02
CA ALA A 491 27.75 29.81 23.60
C ALA A 491 26.54 30.06 22.66
N ASP A 492 26.77 30.73 21.53
CA ASP A 492 25.72 31.09 20.58
C ASP A 492 25.31 29.88 19.74
N VAL A 493 24.03 29.50 19.83
CA VAL A 493 23.52 28.27 19.19
C VAL A 493 23.52 28.36 17.67
N ASP A 494 23.34 29.56 17.10
CA ASP A 494 23.39 29.72 15.65
C ASP A 494 24.84 29.58 15.14
N GLN A 495 25.83 30.03 15.90
CA GLN A 495 27.25 29.81 15.59
C GLN A 495 27.65 28.34 15.75
N LEU A 496 27.21 27.66 16.82
CA LEU A 496 27.41 26.22 17.01
C LEU A 496 26.88 25.43 15.82
N ARG A 497 25.65 25.76 15.39
CA ARG A 497 25.01 25.13 14.24
C ARG A 497 25.77 25.38 12.94
N ALA A 498 26.17 26.63 12.68
CA ALA A 498 26.95 26.97 11.49
C ALA A 498 28.31 26.26 11.44
N ALA A 499 28.88 25.94 12.60
CA ALA A 499 30.12 25.18 12.74
C ALA A 499 29.92 23.64 12.78
N GLY A 500 28.68 23.14 12.70
CA GLY A 500 28.38 21.71 12.69
C GLY A 500 28.38 21.01 14.06
N TRP A 501 28.30 21.76 15.16
CA TRP A 501 28.36 21.22 16.54
C TRP A 501 27.01 20.73 17.08
N GLU A 502 25.90 21.00 16.39
CA GLU A 502 24.56 20.84 16.96
C GLU A 502 24.26 19.41 17.42
N GLU A 503 24.64 18.39 16.64
CA GLU A 503 24.42 16.98 17.01
C GLU A 503 25.27 16.54 18.21
N ASP A 504 26.56 16.89 18.23
CA ASP A 504 27.46 16.56 19.34
C ASP A 504 26.99 17.23 20.65
N VAL A 505 26.53 18.49 20.57
CA VAL A 505 25.97 19.22 21.71
C VAL A 505 24.66 18.59 22.19
N LEU A 506 23.79 18.14 21.27
CA LEU A 506 22.57 17.40 21.64
C LEU A 506 22.88 16.09 22.37
N VAL A 507 23.88 15.32 21.90
CA VAL A 507 24.30 14.08 22.58
C VAL A 507 24.82 14.38 23.98
N MET A 508 25.72 15.36 24.13
CA MET A 508 26.22 15.77 25.44
C MET A 508 25.12 16.31 26.35
N LEU A 509 24.16 17.06 25.83
CA LEU A 509 23.02 17.59 26.58
C LEU A 509 22.11 16.47 27.10
N LEU A 510 21.76 15.50 26.26
CA LEU A 510 20.96 14.34 26.68
C LEU A 510 21.68 13.51 27.76
N ALA A 511 22.99 13.33 27.61
CA ALA A 511 23.83 12.69 28.62
C ALA A 511 23.81 13.47 29.94
N CYS A 512 23.94 14.80 29.90
CA CYS A 512 23.85 15.64 31.10
C CYS A 512 22.48 15.52 31.79
N ILE A 513 21.38 15.58 31.03
CA ILE A 513 20.02 15.42 31.56
C ILE A 513 19.86 14.08 32.28
N TRP A 514 20.44 13.01 31.73
CA TRP A 514 20.43 11.70 32.36
C TRP A 514 21.25 11.65 33.67
N LEU A 515 22.45 12.23 33.67
CA LEU A 515 23.32 12.26 34.84
C LEU A 515 22.71 13.05 35.99
N ASP A 516 22.10 14.20 35.68
CA ASP A 516 21.36 15.06 36.60
C ASP A 516 20.20 14.29 37.25
N ARG A 517 19.37 13.62 36.43
CA ARG A 517 18.29 12.73 36.91
C ARG A 517 18.81 11.64 37.85
N GLU A 518 19.88 10.95 37.49
CA GLU A 518 20.41 9.86 38.31
C GLU A 518 21.03 10.36 39.63
N ALA A 519 21.57 11.58 39.67
CA ALA A 519 22.04 12.21 40.91
C ALA A 519 20.85 12.49 41.87
N ASP A 520 19.74 13.01 41.34
CA ASP A 520 18.49 13.23 42.11
C ASP A 520 17.93 11.92 42.68
N VAL A 521 17.93 10.84 41.89
CA VAL A 521 17.46 9.51 42.32
C VAL A 521 18.32 8.97 43.47
N GLN A 522 19.65 9.12 43.40
CA GLN A 522 20.56 8.69 44.47
C GLN A 522 20.39 9.51 45.76
N GLN A 523 20.21 10.83 45.66
CA GLN A 523 19.93 11.68 46.82
C GLN A 523 18.60 11.30 47.49
N LEU A 524 17.56 11.01 46.73
CA LEU A 524 16.27 10.59 47.28
C LEU A 524 16.29 9.19 47.90
N GLY A 525 17.05 8.25 47.32
CA GLY A 525 17.23 6.90 47.86
C GLY A 525 17.98 6.90 49.20
N SER A 526 19.02 7.72 49.33
CA SER A 526 19.77 7.87 50.58
C SER A 526 18.96 8.54 51.71
N ILE A 527 18.01 9.43 51.37
CA ILE A 527 17.07 10.01 52.34
C ILE A 527 16.04 8.97 52.80
N ALA A 528 15.53 8.12 51.89
CA ALA A 528 14.54 7.10 52.22
C ALA A 528 15.12 5.97 53.10
N GLU A 529 16.40 5.62 52.97
CA GLU A 529 17.09 4.67 53.86
C GLU A 529 17.34 5.22 55.27
N SER A 530 17.24 6.54 55.46
CA SER A 530 17.39 7.18 56.79
C SER A 530 16.09 7.28 57.60
N ASP A 531 14.94 6.91 57.00
CA ASP A 531 13.60 7.08 57.58
C ASP A 531 12.81 5.74 57.52
N GLU A 532 13.33 4.70 58.18
CA GLU A 532 12.60 3.44 58.43
C GLU A 532 11.45 3.66 59.44
N THR A 533 10.40 4.39 59.08
CA THR A 533 9.08 4.35 59.76
C THR A 533 7.96 5.03 58.95
N SER A 534 7.79 4.70 57.66
CA SER A 534 6.42 4.71 57.07
C SER A 534 6.35 3.86 55.81
N GLY A 535 5.44 2.89 55.82
CA GLY A 535 5.19 1.99 54.70
C GLY A 535 4.37 2.64 53.58
N TYR A 536 4.49 2.04 52.40
CA TYR A 536 3.89 2.36 51.10
C TYR A 536 4.54 3.51 50.31
N GLY A 537 5.66 3.20 49.67
CA GLY A 537 6.28 4.03 48.63
C GLY A 537 5.38 4.16 47.40
N SER A 538 4.85 5.36 47.17
CA SER A 538 4.32 5.75 45.87
C SER A 538 5.49 6.03 44.93
N VAL A 539 5.56 5.34 43.79
CA VAL A 539 6.40 5.72 42.65
C VAL A 539 6.09 7.19 42.32
N LYS A 540 7.08 8.09 42.49
CA LYS A 540 6.90 9.53 42.22
C LYS A 540 6.59 9.73 40.73
N LYS A 541 5.61 10.59 40.48
CA LYS A 541 4.90 10.77 39.20
C LYS A 541 5.57 11.75 38.23
N ASP A 542 6.76 12.28 38.57
CA ASP A 542 7.34 13.48 37.94
C ASP A 542 8.82 13.32 37.49
N ASP A 543 9.22 12.15 36.99
CA ASP A 543 10.54 11.97 36.36
C ASP A 543 10.48 12.42 34.88
N TRP A 544 10.69 13.72 34.66
CA TRP A 544 10.51 14.36 33.34
C TRP A 544 11.50 13.85 32.29
N ALA A 545 12.68 13.37 32.70
CA ALA A 545 13.67 12.84 31.79
C ALA A 545 13.16 11.57 31.07
N LEU A 546 12.29 10.77 31.71
CA LEU A 546 11.64 9.60 31.09
C LEU A 546 10.64 9.98 29.98
N GLU A 547 10.19 11.24 29.92
CA GLU A 547 9.38 11.73 28.81
C GLU A 547 10.20 11.83 27.53
N ILE A 548 11.50 12.09 27.64
CA ILE A 548 12.40 12.31 26.51
C ILE A 548 13.16 11.03 26.19
N ILE A 549 13.70 10.38 27.21
CA ILE A 549 14.56 9.21 27.08
C ILE A 549 13.68 7.96 26.92
N PRO A 550 13.71 7.28 25.75
CA PRO A 550 12.91 6.08 25.52
C PRO A 550 13.46 4.89 26.32
N GLN A 551 12.59 3.92 26.60
CA GLN A 551 12.93 2.79 27.48
C GLN A 551 14.16 2.00 27.02
N TYR A 552 14.34 1.83 25.70
CA TYR A 552 15.49 1.06 25.18
C TYR A 552 16.85 1.72 25.46
N VAL A 553 16.90 3.05 25.59
CA VAL A 553 18.11 3.78 25.98
C VAL A 553 18.39 3.53 27.45
N ILE A 554 17.35 3.53 28.29
CA ILE A 554 17.45 3.23 29.73
C ILE A 554 17.95 1.80 29.92
N ASP A 555 17.39 0.84 29.18
CA ASP A 555 17.78 -0.57 29.25
C ASP A 555 19.27 -0.73 28.84
N MET A 556 19.70 -0.03 27.79
CA MET A 556 21.10 -0.02 27.34
C MET A 556 22.05 0.55 28.41
N LEU A 557 21.65 1.62 29.10
CA LEU A 557 22.42 2.23 30.18
C LEU A 557 22.43 1.37 31.45
N SER A 558 21.36 0.60 31.69
CA SER A 558 21.18 -0.26 32.86
C SER A 558 21.84 -1.63 32.72
N ALA A 559 22.14 -2.09 31.49
CA ALA A 559 22.72 -3.40 31.19
C ALA A 559 24.18 -3.60 31.66
N LYS A 560 24.68 -2.81 32.61
CA LYS A 560 26.02 -2.89 33.20
C LYS A 560 26.20 -4.15 34.09
N SER A 561 25.94 -5.37 33.60
CA SER A 561 26.27 -6.60 34.37
C SER A 561 26.31 -7.93 33.58
N GLU A 562 25.69 -8.08 32.41
CA GLU A 562 25.62 -9.41 31.75
C GLU A 562 26.43 -9.47 30.45
N GLU A 563 27.34 -10.44 30.36
CA GLU A 563 28.10 -10.80 29.15
C GLU A 563 27.17 -11.48 28.13
N GLY A 564 26.26 -10.70 27.53
CA GLY A 564 25.43 -11.11 26.40
C GLY A 564 25.89 -10.49 25.08
N PRO A 565 25.46 -11.04 23.93
CA PRO A 565 25.77 -10.50 22.61
C PRO A 565 25.21 -9.07 22.37
N ASP A 566 24.29 -8.60 23.21
CA ASP A 566 23.70 -7.25 23.19
C ASP A 566 24.46 -6.21 24.06
N ASN A 567 25.68 -6.55 24.52
CA ASN A 567 26.51 -5.64 25.32
C ASN A 567 26.97 -4.42 24.49
N PRO A 568 26.97 -3.18 25.04
CA PRO A 568 27.47 -1.96 24.39
C PRO A 568 28.83 -2.10 23.68
N ARG A 569 29.66 -3.06 24.10
CA ARG A 569 30.94 -3.45 23.47
C ARG A 569 30.84 -3.99 22.03
N HIS A 570 29.64 -4.28 21.51
CA HIS A 570 29.40 -4.71 20.12
C HIS A 570 28.85 -3.60 19.21
N SER A 571 28.86 -2.34 19.67
CA SER A 571 28.52 -1.21 18.81
C SER A 571 29.51 -1.11 17.64
N PRO A 572 29.06 -0.67 16.44
CA PRO A 572 29.94 -0.42 15.29
C PRO A 572 31.19 0.38 15.69
N ALA A 573 32.31 0.09 15.04
CA ALA A 573 33.59 0.76 15.35
C ALA A 573 33.49 2.30 15.22
N GLU A 574 32.66 2.78 14.29
CA GLU A 574 32.38 4.20 14.07
C GLU A 574 31.70 4.86 15.28
N ASP A 575 30.71 4.20 15.90
CA ASP A 575 30.03 4.71 17.11
C ASP A 575 31.01 4.88 18.27
N ILE A 576 31.93 3.93 18.43
CA ILE A 576 32.95 3.95 19.50
C ILE A 576 33.97 5.07 19.23
N GLU A 577 34.36 5.28 17.97
CA GLU A 577 35.28 6.36 17.60
C GLU A 577 34.65 7.74 17.85
N HIS A 578 33.38 7.93 17.44
CA HIS A 578 32.62 9.15 17.72
C HIS A 578 32.47 9.39 19.23
N ALA A 579 32.14 8.35 20.00
CA ALA A 579 32.05 8.43 21.44
C ALA A 579 33.36 8.89 22.11
N ARG A 580 34.51 8.40 21.64
CA ARG A 580 35.83 8.82 22.13
C ARG A 580 36.13 10.28 21.79
N SER A 581 35.70 10.74 20.62
CA SER A 581 35.82 12.14 20.22
C SER A 581 35.05 13.04 21.19
N ILE A 582 33.77 12.72 21.46
CA ILE A 582 32.94 13.46 22.41
C ILE A 582 33.52 13.40 23.82
N LEU A 583 34.03 12.25 24.29
CA LEU A 583 34.70 12.17 25.60
C LEU A 583 35.97 13.04 25.67
N GLY A 584 36.64 13.29 24.54
CA GLY A 584 37.71 14.27 24.45
C GLY A 584 37.21 15.69 24.76
N LEU A 585 36.05 16.06 24.21
CA LEU A 585 35.38 17.34 24.48
C LEU A 585 34.93 17.44 25.95
N VAL A 586 34.35 16.37 26.50
CA VAL A 586 33.95 16.29 27.92
C VAL A 586 35.14 16.57 28.85
N ARG A 587 36.33 16.02 28.54
CA ARG A 587 37.55 16.30 29.32
C ARG A 587 37.97 17.77 29.23
N GLN A 588 37.91 18.37 28.04
CA GLN A 588 38.20 19.79 27.86
C GLN A 588 37.22 20.67 28.63
N ALA A 589 35.92 20.37 28.59
CA ALA A 589 34.89 21.07 29.35
C ALA A 589 35.13 20.94 30.87
N ARG A 590 35.50 19.74 31.34
CA ARG A 590 35.83 19.47 32.75
C ARG A 590 37.03 20.30 33.24
N GLU A 591 38.06 20.49 32.41
CA GLU A 591 39.21 21.32 32.78
C GLU A 591 38.86 22.82 32.84
N ALA A 592 37.92 23.27 32.02
CA ALA A 592 37.51 24.67 31.94
C ALA A 592 36.54 25.09 33.07
N VAL A 593 35.61 24.22 33.45
CA VAL A 593 34.58 24.49 34.46
C VAL A 593 35.09 24.10 35.85
N ARG A 594 35.35 25.07 36.73
CA ARG A 594 36.01 24.82 38.04
C ARG A 594 35.10 24.32 39.15
N GLU A 595 33.79 24.35 38.93
CA GLU A 595 32.79 23.92 39.90
C GLU A 595 32.81 22.39 40.03
N GLN A 596 33.24 21.89 41.20
CA GLN A 596 33.42 20.44 41.41
C GLN A 596 32.09 19.66 41.43
N GLU A 597 30.97 20.33 41.72
CA GLU A 597 29.63 19.74 41.67
C GLU A 597 29.00 19.81 40.27
N SER A 598 29.73 20.28 39.26
CA SER A 598 29.25 20.36 37.88
C SER A 598 29.09 18.97 37.24
N VAL A 599 28.10 18.83 36.34
CA VAL A 599 27.86 17.62 35.54
C VAL A 599 29.09 17.14 34.75
N TRP A 600 30.03 18.02 34.39
CA TRP A 600 31.27 17.65 33.71
C TRP A 600 32.26 16.86 34.58
N HIS A 601 32.11 16.94 35.91
CA HIS A 601 32.94 16.21 36.87
C HIS A 601 32.40 14.84 37.23
N ASP A 602 31.21 14.48 36.73
CA ASP A 602 30.57 13.19 36.98
C ASP A 602 31.45 12.03 36.46
N GLU A 603 31.68 11.02 37.30
CA GLU A 603 32.53 9.88 36.94
C GLU A 603 31.86 8.91 35.96
N ARG A 604 30.55 9.06 35.73
CA ARG A 604 29.75 8.19 34.86
C ARG A 604 29.84 8.56 33.38
N TRP A 605 30.57 9.60 33.01
CA TRP A 605 30.92 9.86 31.61
C TRP A 605 31.77 8.72 31.06
N ASP A 606 31.16 7.86 30.24
CA ASP A 606 31.82 6.72 29.60
C ASP A 606 31.37 6.54 28.15
N GLU A 607 32.02 5.62 27.42
CA GLU A 607 31.70 5.36 26.01
C GLU A 607 30.25 4.86 25.86
N THR A 608 29.72 4.12 26.84
CA THR A 608 28.36 3.54 26.77
C THR A 608 27.31 4.65 26.84
N LEU A 609 27.52 5.64 27.69
CA LEU A 609 26.64 6.80 27.83
C LEU A 609 26.53 7.57 26.51
N ILE A 610 27.66 7.87 25.88
CA ILE A 610 27.68 8.62 24.61
C ILE A 610 27.05 7.80 23.48
N VAL A 611 27.39 6.51 23.36
CA VAL A 611 26.81 5.63 22.33
C VAL A 611 25.30 5.52 22.47
N ALA A 612 24.79 5.41 23.71
CA ALA A 612 23.36 5.30 23.96
C ALA A 612 22.60 6.56 23.49
N PHE A 613 23.10 7.75 23.80
CA PHE A 613 22.48 9.01 23.38
C PHE A 613 22.74 9.37 21.92
N GLY A 614 23.84 8.92 21.32
CA GLY A 614 24.07 8.97 19.87
C GLY A 614 23.02 8.16 19.11
N LYS A 615 22.77 6.91 19.54
CA LYS A 615 21.70 6.06 18.98
C LYS A 615 20.32 6.65 19.22
N MET A 616 20.09 7.23 20.40
CA MET A 616 18.84 7.96 20.67
C MET A 616 18.64 9.10 19.67
N LEU A 617 19.65 9.95 19.45
CA LEU A 617 19.57 11.04 18.49
C LEU A 617 19.32 10.51 17.08
N GLN A 618 19.96 9.42 16.67
CA GLN A 618 19.76 8.80 15.37
C GLN A 618 18.30 8.34 15.14
N HIS A 619 17.66 7.75 16.16
CA HIS A 619 16.34 7.12 16.00
C HIS A 619 15.16 8.00 16.43
N GLU A 620 15.38 8.93 17.34
CA GLU A 620 14.35 9.79 17.94
C GLU A 620 14.40 11.24 17.43
N SER A 621 15.27 11.54 16.45
CA SER A 621 15.34 12.85 15.80
C SER A 621 14.89 12.88 14.34
N MET A 622 14.56 14.08 13.88
CA MET A 622 14.32 14.37 12.47
C MET A 622 14.69 15.80 12.14
N LEU A 623 15.09 16.04 10.88
CA LEU A 623 15.24 17.39 10.36
C LEU A 623 13.86 17.94 10.00
N MET A 624 13.51 19.09 10.58
CA MET A 624 12.27 19.81 10.31
C MET A 624 12.54 21.27 10.00
N MET A 625 11.69 21.88 9.17
CA MET A 625 11.68 23.33 9.00
C MET A 625 11.09 23.96 10.26
N VAL A 626 11.91 24.71 10.99
CA VAL A 626 11.54 25.36 12.26
C VAL A 626 11.56 26.88 12.07
N PRO A 627 10.52 27.62 12.54
CA PRO A 627 10.52 29.08 12.48
C PRO A 627 11.68 29.69 13.27
N THR A 628 12.41 30.61 12.66
CA THR A 628 13.47 31.36 13.35
C THR A 628 12.87 32.41 14.29
N ALA A 629 13.45 32.56 15.48
CA ALA A 629 13.02 33.57 16.43
C ALA A 629 13.24 34.98 15.85
N GLY A 630 12.19 35.80 15.81
CA GLY A 630 12.29 37.23 15.46
C GLY A 630 12.08 37.59 13.98
N THR A 631 11.93 36.64 13.07
CA THR A 631 11.50 36.92 11.68
C THR A 631 10.22 36.15 11.37
N LYS A 632 9.19 36.85 10.89
CA LYS A 632 7.84 36.27 10.77
C LYS A 632 7.71 35.19 9.69
N ASP A 633 8.69 35.05 8.78
CA ASP A 633 8.55 34.22 7.58
C ASP A 633 9.80 33.38 7.22
N LYS A 634 10.83 33.32 8.08
CA LYS A 634 12.03 32.52 7.79
C LYS A 634 12.03 31.23 8.62
N GLU A 635 11.88 30.10 7.93
CA GLU A 635 12.09 28.77 8.50
C GLU A 635 13.46 28.24 8.09
N GLU A 636 14.11 27.49 8.97
CA GLU A 636 15.39 26.83 8.71
C GLU A 636 15.30 25.34 9.06
N PRO A 637 15.99 24.45 8.32
CA PRO A 637 16.06 23.04 8.67
C PRO A 637 16.85 22.89 9.97
N ARG A 638 16.24 22.31 10.99
CA ARG A 638 16.86 22.05 12.30
C ARG A 638 16.61 20.61 12.74
N PRO A 639 17.58 19.95 13.38
CA PRO A 639 17.34 18.69 14.06
C PRO A 639 16.41 18.94 15.25
N VAL A 640 15.38 18.11 15.36
CA VAL A 640 14.47 18.13 16.48
C VAL A 640 14.33 16.74 17.08
N ILE A 641 14.28 16.67 18.42
CA ILE A 641 14.13 15.43 19.18
C ILE A 641 12.69 15.28 19.60
N TYR A 642 12.15 14.07 19.46
CA TYR A 642 10.81 13.75 19.94
C TYR A 642 10.79 13.58 21.46
N ALA A 643 9.91 14.33 22.13
CA ALA A 643 9.63 14.21 23.56
C ALA A 643 8.18 13.73 23.76
N HIS A 644 8.04 12.61 24.47
CA HIS A 644 6.80 11.86 24.66
C HIS A 644 6.23 12.03 26.08
N SER A 645 5.52 13.13 26.36
CA SER A 645 4.38 13.17 27.32
C SER A 645 3.77 14.58 27.50
N TYR A 646 2.57 14.56 28.11
CA TYR A 646 1.72 15.63 28.61
C TYR A 646 2.39 16.52 29.66
N PHE A 647 3.00 17.61 29.20
CA PHE A 647 3.21 18.79 30.05
C PHE A 647 1.90 19.24 30.72
N GLN A 648 1.86 19.30 32.04
CA GLN A 648 1.21 20.42 32.72
C GLN A 648 2.35 21.23 33.36
N MET A 649 2.52 22.47 32.89
CA MET A 649 3.35 23.46 33.57
C MET A 649 2.65 23.90 34.86
#